data_AF-A0A968ZPW1-F1
#
_entry.id   AF-A0A968ZPW1-F1
#
_cell.length_a   1.000
_cell.length_b   1.000
_cell.length_c   1.000
_cell.angle_alpha   90.00
_cell.angle_beta   90.00
_cell.angle_gamma   90.00
#
_symmetry.space_group_name_H-M   'P 1'
#
loop_
_entity.id
_entity.type
_entity.pdbx_description
1 polymer ?
#
loop_
_entity_poly.entity_id
_entity_poly.type
_entity_poly.pdbx_seq_one_letter_code
_entity_poly.pdbx_strand_id
1 'polypeptide(L)'
;MANNSNNTPEQNTLSLTPGTDFFFGFRNDQNSWARHGNDTILAFDPAAPIPIPPLLTELEGSADRFNWDILLGDFLDEALAPELFARPELTGKLGRDRFLLGDWRTPYYLDNFVLGLQQQAIIADFQPELDTIVLHGSREDYTVIPFALFGDNPTTGELDVVNGKALVWRGLNPDTQRPDSDILAFFPDVPPGPGLPAGGLPLPVIDLDSESFEYVGNTPPPGPAVAAITQIGTLGIDAAFGVSTDLLGNVYVIGTTTGTLGASNLGSWDTWIAKYDSRGQQVWLTQLGTTHSDIGWDIEAFVTADNQVNLYVTGATTGDLAGPEANEGYQDIWIARLDGDGNVIAIRQNPQPLPGPEIDNSLQIDVDSQGNLYQSGITVEQVDSPLASVQDFAWVASYDQDLDLRWFNGDTLESTDIVGFDETYGVAVSADGSVYATGFTQNNLGGPRIGVYDVWLAKFDANGEERWVNKLGTFNYEFAWGVDTDSQNNAYIAGWTRGDLGGVNASFNENDAFLAKYDEDGNQEWITQFGTAGDDGLFLGDVVVDFADNIYVTGFTNSNLGGVNQGSYDTWVAQYNSLGERQWITQFGSANLDMPTAITADRQGSLFVTGFTEGSLGGLAAGATDAWIAKLDAATGSLQPFRQNPSISIEKKINGEEADTPATAVSVKPKKTITWTYEVSNTGNVAFDLADISVIDDRAQLEPTFVRKSDVGRDRILSPGETWLYRARSKAEDLTTTIDFETDGTGQALSAGTSIDDEYAALGLTISTPRNAFGAMIFDSSNPTGGDFDLGTPNQKFGGPGVGDGVVIASKEKVR
;
A
#
# COMPACT_ATOMS: atom_id res chain seq x y z
N MET A 1 -15.91 6.34 5.54
CA MET A 1 -16.30 4.93 5.70
C MET A 1 -17.60 4.89 6.49
N ALA A 2 -18.57 4.06 6.08
CA ALA A 2 -19.91 4.04 6.66
C ALA A 2 -20.17 2.72 7.41
N ASN A 3 -20.70 2.79 8.63
CA ASN A 3 -21.22 1.63 9.36
C ASN A 3 -22.46 2.02 10.19
N ASN A 4 -23.55 1.25 10.08
CA ASN A 4 -24.77 1.41 10.89
C ASN A 4 -25.05 0.09 11.61
N SER A 5 -25.08 0.13 12.95
CA SER A 5 -25.08 -1.01 13.86
C SER A 5 -26.46 -1.44 14.38
N ASN A 6 -27.56 -1.08 13.72
CA ASN A 6 -28.89 -1.47 14.19
C ASN A 6 -29.28 -2.92 13.82
N ASN A 7 -28.82 -3.89 14.61
CA ASN A 7 -29.28 -5.30 14.66
C ASN A 7 -29.13 -6.15 13.36
N THR A 8 -28.36 -5.72 12.37
CA THR A 8 -28.07 -6.44 11.12
C THR A 8 -26.57 -6.75 10.99
N PRO A 9 -26.15 -7.68 10.09
CA PRO A 9 -24.73 -7.86 9.80
C PRO A 9 -24.10 -6.53 9.35
N GLU A 10 -22.99 -6.15 9.97
CA GLU A 10 -22.18 -5.00 9.57
C GLU A 10 -21.64 -5.21 8.15
N GLN A 11 -21.55 -4.15 7.36
CA GLN A 11 -21.15 -4.22 5.95
C GLN A 11 -19.95 -3.33 5.66
N ASN A 12 -19.09 -3.78 4.74
CA ASN A 12 -17.81 -3.15 4.47
C ASN A 12 -17.88 -2.29 3.20
N THR A 13 -18.12 -1.00 3.39
CA THR A 13 -18.06 -0.02 2.31
C THR A 13 -16.88 0.93 2.51
N LEU A 14 -16.02 1.00 1.50
CA LEU A 14 -15.07 2.08 1.35
C LEU A 14 -15.59 2.99 0.25
N SER A 15 -15.96 4.21 0.62
CA SER A 15 -16.41 5.19 -0.35
C SER A 15 -15.49 6.40 -0.29
N LEU A 16 -14.99 6.76 -1.47
CA LEU A 16 -14.21 7.94 -1.73
C LEU A 16 -15.16 8.95 -2.36
N THR A 17 -15.51 9.96 -1.57
CA THR A 17 -16.30 11.09 -2.05
C THR A 17 -15.44 12.34 -1.94
N PRO A 18 -14.74 12.74 -3.02
CA PRO A 18 -13.92 13.94 -3.03
C PRO A 18 -14.66 15.18 -2.53
N GLY A 19 -15.99 15.24 -2.71
CA GLY A 19 -16.88 16.32 -2.28
C GLY A 19 -17.50 16.19 -0.88
N THR A 20 -17.05 15.22 -0.05
CA THR A 20 -17.66 14.77 1.22
C THR A 20 -19.05 15.31 1.50
N ASP A 21 -20.03 14.51 1.12
CA ASP A 21 -21.41 14.88 1.26
C ASP A 21 -22.27 13.68 1.69
N PHE A 22 -21.74 12.89 2.62
CA PHE A 22 -22.50 11.78 3.19
C PHE A 22 -23.70 12.24 4.01
N PHE A 23 -24.75 11.44 3.97
CA PHE A 23 -25.80 11.42 4.99
C PHE A 23 -25.96 9.98 5.49
N PHE A 24 -26.16 9.82 6.80
CA PHE A 24 -26.44 8.53 7.43
C PHE A 24 -27.92 8.44 7.80
N GLY A 25 -28.56 7.32 7.44
CA GLY A 25 -29.92 7.02 7.91
C GLY A 25 -29.90 6.49 9.34
N PHE A 26 -30.61 7.17 10.26
CA PHE A 26 -30.72 6.76 11.68
C PHE A 26 -31.77 5.68 11.96
N ARG A 27 -32.47 5.17 10.94
CA ARG A 27 -33.52 4.14 11.08
C ARG A 27 -32.97 2.78 10.61
N ASN A 28 -33.76 1.72 10.78
CA ASN A 28 -33.41 0.33 10.48
C ASN A 28 -33.05 0.05 8.99
N ASP A 29 -32.86 1.09 8.19
CA ASP A 29 -32.50 1.10 6.78
C ASP A 29 -31.03 1.54 6.58
N GLN A 30 -30.22 0.61 6.05
CA GLN A 30 -28.78 0.72 5.83
C GLN A 30 -28.49 1.52 4.54
N ASN A 31 -28.65 2.85 4.57
CA ASN A 31 -28.46 3.71 3.40
C ASN A 31 -27.23 4.61 3.56
N SER A 32 -26.34 4.58 2.56
CA SER A 32 -25.26 5.55 2.37
C SER A 32 -25.59 6.44 1.17
N TRP A 33 -25.73 7.75 1.38
CA TRP A 33 -25.96 8.72 0.31
C TRP A 33 -24.68 9.47 -0.03
N ALA A 34 -24.44 9.74 -1.31
CA ALA A 34 -23.50 10.75 -1.79
C ALA A 34 -24.31 11.80 -2.58
N ARG A 35 -24.03 13.10 -2.37
CA ARG A 35 -24.88 14.20 -2.89
C ARG A 35 -24.40 14.76 -4.25
N HIS A 36 -23.10 14.92 -4.49
CA HIS A 36 -22.52 15.64 -5.64
C HIS A 36 -20.97 15.51 -5.76
N GLY A 37 -20.46 14.59 -6.57
CA GLY A 37 -19.01 14.47 -6.80
C GLY A 37 -18.65 13.50 -7.90
N ASN A 38 -17.35 13.35 -8.19
CA ASN A 38 -16.88 12.17 -8.91
C ASN A 38 -16.54 11.14 -7.85
N ASP A 39 -17.52 10.31 -7.46
CA ASP A 39 -17.36 9.42 -6.32
C ASP A 39 -16.83 8.05 -6.76
N THR A 40 -16.00 7.41 -5.94
CA THR A 40 -15.60 6.01 -6.14
C THR A 40 -16.07 5.19 -4.97
N ILE A 41 -16.92 4.20 -5.25
CA ILE A 41 -17.65 3.47 -4.24
C ILE A 41 -17.28 2.00 -4.36
N LEU A 42 -16.54 1.53 -3.38
CA LEU A 42 -16.15 0.15 -3.21
C LEU A 42 -17.01 -0.49 -2.14
N ALA A 43 -17.77 -1.48 -2.55
CA ALA A 43 -18.66 -2.20 -1.67
C ALA A 43 -18.27 -3.66 -1.67
N PHE A 44 -17.58 -4.05 -0.61
CA PHE A 44 -16.97 -5.36 -0.49
C PHE A 44 -17.68 -6.14 0.62
N ASP A 45 -17.99 -7.40 0.37
CA ASP A 45 -18.45 -8.31 1.41
C ASP A 45 -17.47 -9.48 1.52
N PRO A 46 -16.69 -9.59 2.61
CA PRO A 46 -15.83 -10.75 2.86
C PRO A 46 -16.66 -11.97 3.28
N ALA A 47 -17.65 -12.40 2.49
CA ALA A 47 -18.41 -13.65 2.65
C ALA A 47 -18.48 -14.14 4.12
N ALA A 48 -19.14 -13.40 5.01
CA ALA A 48 -19.32 -13.89 6.37
C ALA A 48 -20.17 -15.17 6.32
N PRO A 49 -19.76 -16.29 6.94
CA PRO A 49 -20.58 -17.49 6.99
C PRO A 49 -21.77 -17.22 7.92
N ILE A 50 -22.83 -16.60 7.42
CA ILE A 50 -24.09 -16.51 8.14
C ILE A 50 -24.58 -17.96 8.36
N PRO A 51 -24.89 -18.38 9.60
CA PRO A 51 -25.41 -19.72 9.84
C PRO A 51 -26.72 -19.90 9.07
N ILE A 52 -26.73 -20.90 8.19
CA ILE A 52 -27.90 -21.37 7.44
C ILE A 52 -29.11 -21.47 8.39
N PRO A 53 -30.17 -20.66 8.24
CA PRO A 53 -31.44 -20.95 8.89
C PRO A 53 -31.97 -22.26 8.31
N PRO A 54 -32.33 -23.26 9.14
CA PRO A 54 -32.83 -24.52 8.63
C PRO A 54 -34.19 -24.31 7.95
N LEU A 55 -34.25 -24.65 6.66
CA LEU A 55 -35.44 -24.74 5.79
C LEU A 55 -36.08 -23.42 5.27
N LEU A 56 -36.26 -23.41 3.95
CA LEU A 56 -37.11 -22.53 3.12
C LEU A 56 -38.59 -22.41 3.57
N THR A 57 -39.04 -23.15 4.58
CA THR A 57 -40.45 -23.16 5.03
C THR A 57 -40.77 -22.10 6.09
N GLU A 58 -39.78 -21.38 6.60
CA GLU A 58 -39.96 -20.26 7.55
C GLU A 58 -39.77 -18.88 6.89
N LEU A 59 -39.97 -18.80 5.56
CA LEU A 59 -39.90 -17.56 4.78
C LEU A 59 -41.23 -16.78 4.70
N GLU A 60 -42.35 -17.41 5.07
CA GLU A 60 -43.64 -16.70 5.14
C GLU A 60 -43.80 -16.02 6.51
N GLY A 61 -43.43 -14.73 6.62
CA GLY A 61 -43.93 -13.92 7.74
C GLY A 61 -43.11 -12.75 8.27
N SER A 62 -41.92 -12.43 7.76
CA SER A 62 -41.18 -11.23 8.19
C SER A 62 -40.89 -10.34 6.99
N ALA A 63 -41.55 -9.19 6.91
CA ALA A 63 -41.25 -8.14 5.94
C ALA A 63 -39.86 -7.49 6.17
N ASP A 64 -39.16 -7.85 7.24
CA ASP A 64 -37.85 -7.31 7.65
C ASP A 64 -36.64 -8.06 7.04
N ARG A 65 -36.71 -8.56 5.80
CA ARG A 65 -35.63 -9.40 5.20
C ARG A 65 -35.23 -9.03 3.78
N PHE A 66 -35.19 -7.73 3.46
CA PHE A 66 -34.31 -7.20 2.42
C PHE A 66 -33.33 -6.26 3.12
N ASN A 67 -32.12 -6.75 3.39
CA ASN A 67 -31.05 -5.84 3.76
C ASN A 67 -30.52 -5.26 2.46
N TRP A 68 -30.52 -3.94 2.40
CA TRP A 68 -30.00 -3.17 1.27
C TRP A 68 -28.65 -2.67 1.69
N ASP A 69 -27.63 -2.91 0.87
CA ASP A 69 -26.28 -2.65 1.34
C ASP A 69 -25.89 -1.20 1.11
N ILE A 70 -26.42 -0.63 0.03
CA ILE A 70 -26.17 0.72 -0.39
C ILE A 70 -27.38 1.24 -1.18
N LEU A 71 -27.86 2.45 -0.88
CA LEU A 71 -28.84 3.20 -1.69
C LEU A 71 -28.17 4.47 -2.20
N LEU A 72 -27.73 4.48 -3.45
CA LEU A 72 -27.04 5.64 -4.03
C LEU A 72 -27.94 6.42 -4.97
N GLY A 73 -28.10 7.70 -4.67
CA GLY A 73 -28.45 8.71 -5.65
C GLY A 73 -28.53 10.10 -5.05
N ASP A 74 -28.49 11.09 -5.94
CA ASP A 74 -28.61 12.52 -5.67
C ASP A 74 -29.99 12.96 -5.13
N PHE A 75 -30.85 11.99 -4.81
CA PHE A 75 -32.21 12.25 -4.35
C PHE A 75 -32.17 13.11 -3.09
N LEU A 76 -32.89 14.22 -3.08
CA LEU A 76 -33.79 14.59 -1.98
C LEU A 76 -34.68 15.80 -2.34
N ASP A 77 -35.79 15.86 -1.60
CA ASP A 77 -36.94 16.74 -1.74
C ASP A 77 -36.60 18.24 -1.55
N GLU A 78 -36.70 19.03 -2.62
CA GLU A 78 -36.57 20.50 -2.61
C GLU A 78 -37.51 21.19 -1.60
N ALA A 79 -38.58 20.52 -1.15
CA ALA A 79 -39.62 21.14 -0.32
C ALA A 79 -39.25 21.28 1.17
N LEU A 80 -38.27 20.53 1.69
CA LEU A 80 -37.97 20.51 3.13
C LEU A 80 -36.87 21.49 3.57
N ALA A 81 -35.91 21.85 2.70
CA ALA A 81 -34.92 22.90 3.00
C ALA A 81 -34.15 23.39 1.73
N PRO A 82 -34.73 24.25 0.87
CA PRO A 82 -34.10 24.69 -0.39
C PRO A 82 -32.80 25.51 -0.24
N GLU A 83 -32.33 25.75 0.98
CA GLU A 83 -31.09 26.46 1.33
C GLU A 83 -29.92 25.52 1.65
N LEU A 84 -30.20 24.22 1.88
CA LEU A 84 -29.22 23.17 2.19
C LEU A 84 -28.65 22.45 0.96
N PHE A 85 -29.31 22.58 -0.18
CA PHE A 85 -29.07 21.71 -1.32
C PHE A 85 -28.42 22.44 -2.48
N ALA A 86 -27.45 21.76 -3.10
CA ALA A 86 -26.89 22.15 -4.38
C ALA A 86 -28.04 22.29 -5.38
N ARG A 87 -28.09 23.40 -6.12
CA ARG A 87 -29.08 23.60 -7.17
C ARG A 87 -28.55 22.96 -8.44
N PRO A 88 -29.07 21.82 -8.92
CA PRO A 88 -28.58 21.16 -10.14
C PRO A 88 -28.69 22.09 -11.36
N GLU A 89 -29.62 23.03 -11.30
CA GLU A 89 -29.88 24.10 -12.26
C GLU A 89 -28.71 25.10 -12.42
N LEU A 90 -27.82 25.20 -11.42
CA LEU A 90 -26.70 26.16 -11.40
C LEU A 90 -25.35 25.53 -11.78
N THR A 91 -25.15 24.22 -11.58
CA THR A 91 -23.89 23.51 -11.87
C THR A 91 -23.89 22.77 -13.22
N GLY A 92 -25.06 22.46 -13.79
CA GLY A 92 -25.19 22.05 -15.20
C GLY A 92 -24.51 20.73 -15.61
N LYS A 93 -23.92 19.97 -14.68
CA LYS A 93 -23.40 18.60 -14.87
C LYS A 93 -23.44 17.84 -13.56
N LEU A 94 -23.91 16.59 -13.63
CA LEU A 94 -23.94 15.61 -12.56
C LEU A 94 -22.56 14.91 -12.47
N GLY A 95 -22.27 14.31 -11.32
CA GLY A 95 -21.01 13.62 -11.02
C GLY A 95 -20.68 12.48 -11.99
N ARG A 96 -19.42 12.03 -12.02
CA ARG A 96 -19.02 10.77 -12.67
C ARG A 96 -18.69 9.74 -11.61
N ASP A 97 -19.64 8.88 -11.29
CA ASP A 97 -19.48 7.93 -10.21
C ASP A 97 -18.92 6.60 -10.72
N ARG A 98 -18.04 5.98 -9.91
CA ARG A 98 -17.47 4.66 -10.18
C ARG A 98 -17.93 3.67 -9.12
N PHE A 99 -18.73 2.68 -9.52
CA PHE A 99 -19.25 1.63 -8.63
C PHE A 99 -18.44 0.35 -8.84
N LEU A 100 -17.69 -0.08 -7.83
CA LEU A 100 -16.89 -1.30 -7.89
C LEU A 100 -17.65 -2.46 -7.28
N LEU A 101 -18.09 -3.41 -8.11
CA LEU A 101 -18.85 -4.60 -7.71
C LEU A 101 -18.06 -5.90 -7.92
N GLY A 102 -16.75 -5.81 -8.14
CA GLY A 102 -15.83 -6.94 -8.22
C GLY A 102 -14.41 -6.52 -8.57
N ASP A 103 -13.46 -7.42 -8.33
CA ASP A 103 -12.07 -7.30 -8.79
C ASP A 103 -11.72 -8.42 -9.79
N TRP A 104 -10.43 -8.52 -10.13
CA TRP A 104 -9.92 -9.55 -11.03
C TRP A 104 -10.04 -10.98 -10.48
N ARG A 105 -10.32 -11.14 -9.18
CA ARG A 105 -10.41 -12.43 -8.48
C ARG A 105 -11.85 -12.90 -8.34
N THR A 106 -12.75 -12.00 -7.96
CA THR A 106 -14.13 -12.34 -7.62
C THR A 106 -15.08 -11.16 -7.84
N PRO A 107 -16.35 -11.43 -8.20
CA PRO A 107 -17.42 -10.48 -7.94
C PRO A 107 -17.56 -10.27 -6.43
N TYR A 108 -17.93 -9.06 -6.04
CA TYR A 108 -18.37 -8.75 -4.68
C TYR A 108 -19.84 -9.13 -4.54
N TYR A 109 -20.32 -9.38 -3.31
CA TYR A 109 -21.69 -9.86 -3.04
C TYR A 109 -22.00 -11.28 -3.55
N LEU A 110 -20.99 -12.14 -3.70
CA LEU A 110 -21.26 -13.57 -3.90
C LEU A 110 -21.65 -14.24 -2.58
N ASP A 111 -22.89 -14.68 -2.46
CA ASP A 111 -23.37 -15.51 -1.37
C ASP A 111 -23.52 -16.99 -1.77
N ASN A 112 -23.77 -17.88 -0.79
CA ASN A 112 -23.96 -19.32 -1.04
C ASN A 112 -25.43 -19.68 -1.38
N PHE A 113 -26.28 -18.69 -1.66
CA PHE A 113 -27.71 -18.85 -1.86
C PHE A 113 -28.11 -18.71 -3.33
N VAL A 114 -29.19 -19.38 -3.72
CA VAL A 114 -29.70 -19.29 -5.09
C VAL A 114 -30.45 -17.96 -5.23
N LEU A 115 -29.87 -16.99 -5.95
CA LEU A 115 -30.42 -15.66 -6.30
C LEU A 115 -30.23 -14.51 -5.27
N GLY A 116 -29.21 -14.54 -4.41
CA GLY A 116 -28.71 -13.31 -3.77
C GLY A 116 -29.65 -12.57 -2.84
N LEU A 117 -30.67 -13.23 -2.28
CA LEU A 117 -31.77 -12.54 -1.61
C LEU A 117 -31.39 -11.87 -0.27
N GLN A 118 -30.12 -11.86 0.12
CA GLN A 118 -29.67 -11.32 1.40
C GLN A 118 -28.83 -10.05 1.30
N GLN A 119 -28.00 -9.86 0.26
CA GLN A 119 -27.00 -8.79 0.19
C GLN A 119 -26.76 -8.36 -1.27
N GLN A 120 -26.89 -7.06 -1.57
CA GLN A 120 -26.85 -6.51 -2.92
C GLN A 120 -26.74 -4.97 -2.90
N ALA A 121 -26.18 -4.37 -3.96
CA ALA A 121 -26.18 -2.92 -4.15
C ALA A 121 -27.53 -2.40 -4.71
N ILE A 122 -27.95 -1.20 -4.34
CA ILE A 122 -28.95 -0.42 -5.08
C ILE A 122 -28.27 0.82 -5.67
N ILE A 123 -28.31 0.92 -6.99
CA ILE A 123 -27.82 2.08 -7.73
C ILE A 123 -29.03 2.78 -8.31
N ALA A 124 -29.51 3.81 -7.61
CA ALA A 124 -30.78 4.47 -7.90
C ALA A 124 -30.64 5.69 -8.83
N ASP A 125 -29.47 6.34 -8.88
CA ASP A 125 -29.14 7.42 -9.83
C ASP A 125 -28.03 7.01 -10.80
N PHE A 126 -28.15 5.85 -11.45
CA PHE A 126 -27.17 5.45 -12.46
C PHE A 126 -27.38 6.21 -13.78
N GLN A 127 -26.36 6.95 -14.21
CA GLN A 127 -26.35 7.76 -15.42
C GLN A 127 -25.29 7.20 -16.38
N PRO A 128 -25.67 6.36 -17.37
CA PRO A 128 -24.70 5.64 -18.20
C PRO A 128 -23.78 6.57 -19.02
N GLU A 129 -24.14 7.83 -19.24
CA GLU A 129 -23.28 8.83 -19.89
C GLU A 129 -22.15 9.39 -19.01
N LEU A 130 -22.21 9.18 -17.69
CA LEU A 130 -21.30 9.77 -16.70
C LEU A 130 -20.66 8.70 -15.80
N ASP A 131 -21.45 7.69 -15.42
CA ASP A 131 -21.07 6.70 -14.43
C ASP A 131 -20.46 5.44 -15.04
N THR A 132 -19.68 4.75 -14.22
CA THR A 132 -19.02 3.48 -14.59
C THR A 132 -19.27 2.43 -13.52
N ILE A 133 -19.62 1.21 -13.94
CA ILE A 133 -19.71 0.03 -13.08
C ILE A 133 -18.58 -0.92 -13.43
N VAL A 134 -17.75 -1.24 -12.45
CA VAL A 134 -16.59 -2.13 -12.58
C VAL A 134 -16.97 -3.53 -12.11
N LEU A 135 -16.72 -4.53 -12.96
CA LEU A 135 -17.20 -5.90 -12.82
C LEU A 135 -16.10 -6.93 -13.03
N HIS A 136 -16.12 -7.99 -12.21
CA HIS A 136 -15.26 -9.16 -12.33
C HIS A 136 -15.48 -9.93 -13.65
N GLY A 137 -14.45 -10.55 -14.23
CA GLY A 137 -14.63 -11.48 -15.34
C GLY A 137 -14.92 -10.81 -16.68
N SER A 138 -15.77 -11.41 -17.51
CA SER A 138 -16.11 -10.87 -18.83
C SER A 138 -17.59 -10.55 -18.98
N ARG A 139 -17.91 -9.78 -20.01
CA ARG A 139 -19.27 -9.40 -20.40
C ARG A 139 -20.27 -10.57 -20.43
N GLU A 140 -19.84 -11.75 -20.84
CA GLU A 140 -20.68 -12.96 -20.95
C GLU A 140 -21.12 -13.52 -19.60
N ASP A 141 -20.42 -13.17 -18.51
CA ASP A 141 -20.75 -13.59 -17.16
C ASP A 141 -21.95 -12.82 -16.60
N TYR A 142 -22.47 -11.82 -17.31
CA TYR A 142 -23.53 -10.94 -16.79
C TYR A 142 -24.79 -10.93 -17.65
N THR A 143 -25.91 -10.77 -16.95
CA THR A 143 -27.19 -10.48 -17.58
C THR A 143 -27.97 -9.45 -16.79
N VAL A 144 -28.93 -8.83 -17.45
CA VAL A 144 -29.86 -7.90 -16.82
C VAL A 144 -31.27 -8.47 -16.93
N ILE A 145 -31.97 -8.58 -15.80
CA ILE A 145 -33.35 -9.07 -15.74
C ILE A 145 -34.28 -7.98 -15.20
N PRO A 146 -35.55 -7.92 -15.65
CA PRO A 146 -36.53 -7.08 -15.00
C PRO A 146 -36.90 -7.64 -13.62
N PHE A 147 -37.13 -6.76 -12.65
CA PHE A 147 -37.69 -7.12 -11.35
C PHE A 147 -38.93 -6.28 -11.03
N ALA A 148 -39.71 -6.78 -10.07
CA ALA A 148 -40.79 -6.05 -9.41
C ALA A 148 -40.77 -6.43 -7.92
N LEU A 149 -40.51 -5.45 -7.06
CA LEU A 149 -40.61 -5.57 -5.61
C LEU A 149 -41.99 -5.11 -5.18
N PHE A 150 -42.55 -5.83 -4.20
CA PHE A 150 -43.88 -5.57 -3.68
C PHE A 150 -43.77 -5.14 -2.23
N GLY A 151 -44.24 -3.93 -1.91
CA GLY A 151 -44.33 -3.41 -0.56
C GLY A 151 -45.78 -3.00 -0.24
N ASP A 152 -46.21 -3.18 1.00
CA ASP A 152 -47.48 -2.61 1.45
C ASP A 152 -47.27 -1.13 1.75
N ASN A 153 -48.05 -0.24 1.13
CA ASN A 153 -48.04 1.17 1.49
C ASN A 153 -48.64 1.32 2.90
N PRO A 154 -47.87 1.74 3.91
CA PRO A 154 -48.34 1.77 5.29
C PRO A 154 -49.44 2.83 5.53
N THR A 155 -49.62 3.75 4.59
CA THR A 155 -50.56 4.88 4.70
C THR A 155 -51.86 4.62 3.95
N THR A 156 -51.79 3.97 2.78
CA THR A 156 -52.96 3.74 1.90
C THR A 156 -53.46 2.29 1.95
N GLY A 157 -52.63 1.34 2.38
CA GLY A 157 -52.92 -0.10 2.31
C GLY A 157 -52.97 -0.65 0.88
N GLU A 158 -52.52 0.13 -0.11
CA GLU A 158 -52.32 -0.33 -1.48
C GLU A 158 -50.93 -0.97 -1.64
N LEU A 159 -50.79 -1.83 -2.64
CA LEU A 159 -49.56 -2.56 -2.91
C LEU A 159 -48.67 -1.68 -3.79
N ASP A 160 -47.61 -1.11 -3.22
CA ASP A 160 -46.60 -0.35 -3.95
C ASP A 160 -45.70 -1.34 -4.71
N VAL A 161 -45.52 -1.07 -6.00
CA VAL A 161 -44.68 -1.88 -6.89
C VAL A 161 -43.48 -1.05 -7.31
N VAL A 162 -42.30 -1.38 -6.80
CA VAL A 162 -41.04 -0.83 -7.32
C VAL A 162 -40.58 -1.75 -8.44
N ASN A 163 -40.63 -1.26 -9.67
CA ASN A 163 -40.11 -1.99 -10.83
C ASN A 163 -38.66 -1.61 -11.06
N GLY A 164 -37.92 -2.39 -11.83
CA GLY A 164 -36.58 -1.98 -12.27
C GLY A 164 -35.80 -3.05 -13.02
N LYS A 165 -34.47 -2.89 -13.04
CA LYS A 165 -33.51 -3.86 -13.58
C LYS A 165 -32.61 -4.42 -12.49
N ALA A 166 -32.30 -5.71 -12.55
CA ALA A 166 -31.30 -6.33 -11.69
C ALA A 166 -30.12 -6.80 -12.55
N LEU A 167 -28.91 -6.47 -12.13
CA LEU A 167 -27.67 -7.01 -12.66
C LEU A 167 -27.40 -8.36 -11.99
N VAL A 168 -27.25 -9.39 -12.80
CA VAL A 168 -27.08 -10.77 -12.33
C VAL A 168 -25.78 -11.32 -12.90
N TRP A 169 -24.90 -11.76 -12.02
CA TRP A 169 -23.72 -12.52 -12.37
C TRP A 169 -24.05 -14.00 -12.54
N ARG A 170 -23.40 -14.64 -13.50
CA ARG A 170 -23.61 -16.02 -13.95
C ARG A 170 -22.27 -16.62 -14.35
N GLY A 171 -21.45 -16.97 -13.36
CA GLY A 171 -20.14 -17.54 -13.60
C GLY A 171 -19.89 -18.84 -12.85
N LEU A 172 -18.61 -19.20 -12.80
CA LEU A 172 -18.13 -20.22 -11.87
C LEU A 172 -17.68 -19.52 -10.60
N ASN A 173 -18.20 -19.93 -9.46
CA ASN A 173 -17.72 -19.46 -8.16
C ASN A 173 -16.19 -19.64 -8.09
N PRO A 174 -15.39 -18.58 -7.89
CA PRO A 174 -13.92 -18.64 -7.98
C PRO A 174 -13.30 -19.69 -7.05
N ASP A 175 -13.90 -19.91 -5.88
CA ASP A 175 -13.39 -20.86 -4.88
C ASP A 175 -13.85 -22.29 -5.14
N THR A 176 -15.13 -22.49 -5.45
CA THR A 176 -15.71 -23.84 -5.58
C THR A 176 -15.66 -24.39 -7.00
N GLN A 177 -15.41 -23.53 -7.99
CA GLN A 177 -15.42 -23.83 -9.42
C GLN A 177 -16.75 -24.45 -9.90
N ARG A 178 -17.85 -24.15 -9.20
CA ARG A 178 -19.20 -24.59 -9.55
C ARG A 178 -19.97 -23.47 -10.24
N PRO A 179 -20.88 -23.77 -11.19
CA PRO A 179 -21.79 -22.79 -11.74
C PRO A 179 -22.62 -22.19 -10.61
N ASP A 180 -22.64 -20.87 -10.58
CA ASP A 180 -23.31 -20.10 -9.56
C ASP A 180 -23.99 -18.89 -10.20
N SER A 181 -24.94 -18.28 -9.51
CA SER A 181 -25.63 -17.10 -10.03
C SER A 181 -26.16 -16.24 -8.91
N ASP A 182 -25.80 -14.97 -8.97
CA ASP A 182 -26.08 -14.03 -7.90
C ASP A 182 -26.54 -12.67 -8.42
N ILE A 183 -27.35 -11.96 -7.63
CA ILE A 183 -27.80 -10.60 -7.92
C ILE A 183 -26.79 -9.63 -7.30
N LEU A 184 -26.09 -8.86 -8.12
CA LEU A 184 -25.08 -7.91 -7.62
C LEU A 184 -25.67 -6.54 -7.33
N ALA A 185 -26.62 -6.09 -8.18
CA ALA A 185 -27.16 -4.74 -8.06
C ALA A 185 -28.59 -4.63 -8.60
N PHE A 186 -29.36 -3.71 -8.01
CA PHE A 186 -30.66 -3.25 -8.51
C PHE A 186 -30.61 -1.80 -8.98
N PHE A 187 -31.29 -1.55 -10.09
CA PHE A 187 -31.58 -0.23 -10.66
C PHE A 187 -33.10 -0.01 -10.60
N PRO A 188 -33.62 0.64 -9.56
CA PRO A 188 -35.05 0.89 -9.41
C PRO A 188 -35.55 1.93 -10.44
N ASP A 189 -36.78 1.74 -10.92
CA ASP A 189 -37.58 2.72 -11.66
C ASP A 189 -38.35 3.55 -10.63
N VAL A 190 -37.98 4.81 -10.46
CA VAL A 190 -38.56 5.69 -9.43
C VAL A 190 -39.51 6.69 -10.10
N PRO A 191 -40.83 6.41 -10.16
CA PRO A 191 -41.78 7.30 -10.79
C PRO A 191 -41.95 8.63 -10.02
N PRO A 192 -42.34 9.73 -10.69
CA PRO A 192 -42.59 11.00 -10.02
C PRO A 192 -43.75 10.89 -9.01
N GLY A 193 -43.54 11.38 -7.78
CA GLY A 193 -44.51 11.32 -6.68
C GLY A 193 -44.50 12.58 -5.80
N PRO A 194 -45.50 12.76 -4.91
CA PRO A 194 -45.50 13.85 -3.95
C PRO A 194 -44.33 13.67 -2.96
N GLY A 195 -43.41 14.64 -2.91
CA GLY A 195 -42.16 14.55 -2.13
C GLY A 195 -40.97 13.97 -2.90
N LEU A 196 -41.10 13.74 -4.21
CA LEU A 196 -40.01 13.35 -5.11
C LEU A 196 -39.76 14.46 -6.15
N PRO A 197 -38.55 14.55 -6.73
CA PRO A 197 -38.21 15.57 -7.73
C PRO A 197 -39.21 15.61 -8.89
N ALA A 198 -39.47 16.81 -9.41
CA ALA A 198 -40.37 17.02 -10.53
C ALA A 198 -39.82 16.37 -11.83
N GLY A 199 -40.11 15.09 -12.05
CA GLY A 199 -39.67 14.34 -13.22
C GLY A 199 -39.64 12.83 -13.04
N GLY A 200 -39.41 12.35 -11.81
CA GLY A 200 -39.03 10.95 -11.54
C GLY A 200 -37.64 10.63 -12.11
N LEU A 201 -37.04 9.52 -11.67
CA LEU A 201 -35.87 8.97 -12.34
C LEU A 201 -36.33 7.84 -13.27
N PRO A 202 -36.42 8.10 -14.59
CA PRO A 202 -36.79 7.05 -15.52
C PRO A 202 -35.73 5.95 -15.48
N LEU A 203 -36.17 4.69 -15.42
CA LEU A 203 -35.27 3.53 -15.45
C LEU A 203 -34.15 3.69 -16.50
N PRO A 204 -32.86 3.72 -16.09
CA PRO A 204 -31.77 3.93 -17.03
C PRO A 204 -31.70 2.81 -18.07
N VAL A 205 -31.20 3.15 -19.26
CA VAL A 205 -30.91 2.14 -20.29
C VAL A 205 -29.66 1.39 -19.87
N ILE A 206 -29.85 0.24 -19.25
CA ILE A 206 -28.74 -0.66 -18.92
C ILE A 206 -28.33 -1.45 -20.16
N ASP A 207 -27.25 -0.99 -20.80
CA ASP A 207 -26.58 -1.69 -21.89
C ASP A 207 -25.21 -2.19 -21.42
N LEU A 208 -25.10 -3.49 -21.16
CA LEU A 208 -23.86 -4.12 -20.71
C LEU A 208 -22.74 -4.04 -21.75
N ASP A 209 -23.04 -3.71 -23.01
CA ASP A 209 -22.05 -3.54 -24.08
C ASP A 209 -21.59 -2.08 -24.24
N SER A 210 -22.04 -1.17 -23.37
CA SER A 210 -21.65 0.25 -23.34
C SER A 210 -20.34 0.49 -22.59
N GLU A 211 -19.79 1.71 -22.74
CA GLU A 211 -18.56 2.14 -22.04
C GLU A 211 -18.77 2.34 -20.53
N SER A 212 -20.02 2.37 -20.06
CA SER A 212 -20.38 2.49 -18.64
C SER A 212 -20.15 1.20 -17.84
N PHE A 213 -19.77 0.09 -18.50
CA PHE A 213 -19.44 -1.18 -17.87
C PHE A 213 -18.00 -1.57 -18.17
N GLU A 214 -17.18 -1.63 -17.12
CA GLU A 214 -15.81 -2.07 -17.18
C GLU A 214 -15.68 -3.51 -16.69
N TYR A 215 -14.96 -4.35 -17.44
CA TYR A 215 -14.74 -5.76 -17.11
C TYR A 215 -13.25 -6.01 -16.83
N VAL A 216 -12.90 -6.25 -15.56
CA VAL A 216 -11.49 -6.36 -15.13
C VAL A 216 -10.84 -7.71 -15.43
N GLY A 217 -11.63 -8.69 -15.89
CA GLY A 217 -11.14 -10.02 -16.26
C GLY A 217 -10.87 -10.94 -15.06
N ASN A 218 -10.18 -12.05 -15.35
CA ASN A 218 -9.90 -13.15 -14.40
C ASN A 218 -8.39 -13.39 -14.19
N THR A 219 -7.56 -12.43 -14.60
CA THR A 219 -6.11 -12.55 -14.55
C THR A 219 -5.53 -11.49 -13.64
N PRO A 220 -4.54 -11.84 -12.79
CA PRO A 220 -3.89 -10.87 -11.92
C PRO A 220 -3.40 -9.65 -12.70
N PRO A 221 -3.61 -8.41 -12.18
CA PRO A 221 -3.15 -7.21 -12.84
C PRO A 221 -1.61 -7.25 -12.95
N PRO A 222 -1.04 -6.85 -14.10
CA PRO A 222 0.41 -6.80 -14.25
C PRO A 222 1.02 -5.78 -13.26
N GLY A 223 2.19 -6.07 -12.70
CA GLY A 223 2.88 -5.15 -11.80
C GLY A 223 4.17 -5.69 -11.21
N PRO A 224 4.84 -4.91 -10.32
CA PRO A 224 4.40 -3.59 -9.82
C PRO A 224 4.62 -2.46 -10.83
N ALA A 225 3.73 -1.46 -10.86
CA ALA A 225 3.85 -0.25 -11.67
C ALA A 225 5.01 0.64 -11.20
N VAL A 226 5.21 0.73 -9.87
CA VAL A 226 6.24 1.52 -9.20
C VAL A 226 6.93 0.65 -8.15
N ALA A 227 7.92 -0.15 -8.57
CA ALA A 227 8.63 -1.12 -7.71
C ALA A 227 9.35 -0.54 -6.47
N ALA A 228 9.48 0.79 -6.38
CA ALA A 228 10.04 1.47 -5.22
C ALA A 228 9.05 1.53 -4.03
N ILE A 229 7.75 1.44 -4.29
CA ILE A 229 6.67 1.50 -3.31
C ILE A 229 6.48 0.13 -2.67
N THR A 230 6.11 0.10 -1.39
CA THR A 230 5.73 -1.13 -0.68
C THR A 230 4.21 -1.19 -0.55
N GLN A 231 3.62 -2.31 -0.92
CA GLN A 231 2.17 -2.56 -0.85
C GLN A 231 1.88 -3.64 0.19
N ILE A 232 0.78 -3.47 0.93
CA ILE A 232 0.35 -4.28 2.08
C ILE A 232 -1.15 -4.53 1.90
N GLY A 233 -1.55 -5.77 1.68
CA GLY A 233 -2.95 -6.08 1.42
C GLY A 233 -3.30 -7.55 1.62
N THR A 234 -4.60 -7.77 1.75
CA THR A 234 -5.28 -9.05 1.92
C THR A 234 -6.18 -9.30 0.72
N LEU A 235 -7.22 -10.14 0.85
CA LEU A 235 -8.23 -10.28 -0.20
C LEU A 235 -9.33 -9.22 -0.11
N GLY A 236 -9.35 -8.45 0.98
CA GLY A 236 -10.40 -7.50 1.27
C GLY A 236 -10.01 -6.07 0.95
N ILE A 237 -10.47 -5.17 1.81
CA ILE A 237 -10.13 -3.75 1.77
C ILE A 237 -9.03 -3.55 2.79
N ASP A 238 -7.90 -3.02 2.34
CA ASP A 238 -6.78 -2.63 3.18
C ASP A 238 -6.41 -1.20 2.83
N ALA A 239 -6.49 -0.29 3.79
CA ALA A 239 -6.17 1.12 3.60
C ALA A 239 -5.28 1.62 4.72
N ALA A 240 -4.31 2.48 4.39
CA ALA A 240 -3.56 3.25 5.36
C ALA A 240 -4.09 4.68 5.39
N PHE A 241 -4.20 5.27 6.58
CA PHE A 241 -4.74 6.62 6.77
C PHE A 241 -3.75 7.58 7.44
N GLY A 242 -2.85 7.08 8.29
CA GLY A 242 -1.84 7.91 8.97
C GLY A 242 -0.43 7.35 8.83
N VAL A 243 0.56 8.24 8.79
CA VAL A 243 1.99 7.89 8.79
C VAL A 243 2.79 8.91 9.60
N SER A 244 3.66 8.42 10.49
CA SER A 244 4.55 9.28 11.29
C SER A 244 5.94 8.67 11.42
N THR A 245 6.93 9.48 11.77
CA THR A 245 8.34 9.06 11.92
C THR A 245 8.93 9.44 13.26
N ASP A 246 9.82 8.58 13.78
CA ASP A 246 10.59 8.93 14.97
C ASP A 246 11.96 9.55 14.62
N LEU A 247 12.66 10.03 15.67
CA LEU A 247 13.99 10.63 15.53
C LEU A 247 15.08 9.67 15.03
N LEU A 248 14.82 8.35 15.02
CA LEU A 248 15.72 7.32 14.54
C LEU A 248 15.48 6.99 13.05
N GLY A 249 14.46 7.61 12.45
CA GLY A 249 14.03 7.35 11.07
C GLY A 249 13.17 6.10 10.94
N ASN A 250 12.63 5.56 12.03
CA ASN A 250 11.62 4.50 11.93
C ASN A 250 10.31 5.12 11.44
N VAL A 251 9.56 4.35 10.66
CA VAL A 251 8.29 4.76 10.06
C VAL A 251 7.17 3.95 10.70
N TYR A 252 6.10 4.63 11.09
CA TYR A 252 4.91 4.05 11.69
C TYR A 252 3.73 4.34 10.79
N VAL A 253 2.91 3.32 10.51
CA VAL A 253 1.74 3.45 9.64
C VAL A 253 0.55 2.83 10.33
N ILE A 254 -0.58 3.52 10.29
CA ILE A 254 -1.87 3.03 10.76
C ILE A 254 -2.85 2.94 9.60
N GLY A 255 -3.75 1.97 9.70
CA GLY A 255 -4.81 1.79 8.74
C GLY A 255 -5.91 0.88 9.25
N THR A 256 -6.80 0.51 8.34
CA THR A 256 -7.87 -0.45 8.60
C THR A 256 -7.81 -1.60 7.59
N THR A 257 -8.33 -2.76 7.98
CA THR A 257 -8.41 -3.96 7.14
C THR A 257 -9.71 -4.71 7.39
N THR A 258 -10.26 -5.32 6.34
CA THR A 258 -11.34 -6.33 6.46
C THR A 258 -10.78 -7.76 6.49
N GLY A 259 -9.46 -7.89 6.52
CA GLY A 259 -8.72 -9.15 6.45
C GLY A 259 -7.76 -9.36 7.62
N THR A 260 -6.85 -10.31 7.47
CA THR A 260 -5.86 -10.70 8.49
C THR A 260 -4.48 -10.22 8.06
N LEU A 261 -4.04 -9.05 8.54
CA LEU A 261 -2.69 -8.51 8.27
C LEU A 261 -1.69 -8.83 9.39
N GLY A 262 -2.10 -8.63 10.64
CA GLY A 262 -1.23 -8.81 11.82
C GLY A 262 -1.74 -9.83 12.82
N ALA A 263 -3.05 -9.81 13.05
CA ALA A 263 -3.78 -10.78 13.85
C ALA A 263 -5.07 -11.17 13.11
N SER A 264 -5.85 -12.09 13.67
CA SER A 264 -7.14 -12.47 13.09
C SER A 264 -8.10 -11.29 13.08
N ASN A 265 -8.76 -11.06 11.95
CA ASN A 265 -9.87 -10.10 11.87
C ASN A 265 -11.00 -10.58 12.77
N LEU A 266 -11.35 -9.79 13.78
CA LEU A 266 -12.38 -10.16 14.75
C LEU A 266 -13.76 -9.67 14.31
N GLY A 267 -13.82 -8.50 13.68
CA GLY A 267 -15.05 -7.86 13.23
C GLY A 267 -15.11 -7.65 11.72
N SER A 268 -15.86 -6.64 11.32
CA SER A 268 -16.04 -6.22 9.93
C SER A 268 -14.82 -5.44 9.41
N TRP A 269 -14.27 -4.59 10.26
CA TRP A 269 -13.02 -3.84 10.07
C TRP A 269 -12.20 -3.92 11.35
N ASP A 270 -10.89 -4.14 11.23
CA ASP A 270 -9.96 -3.97 12.35
C ASP A 270 -8.87 -2.96 11.97
N THR A 271 -8.40 -2.25 12.98
CA THR A 271 -7.26 -1.33 12.84
C THR A 271 -5.97 -2.13 12.80
N TRP A 272 -5.06 -1.79 11.88
CA TRP A 272 -3.71 -2.33 11.88
C TRP A 272 -2.68 -1.23 12.04
N ILE A 273 -1.56 -1.55 12.70
CA ILE A 273 -0.45 -0.64 12.92
C ILE A 273 0.83 -1.39 12.56
N ALA A 274 1.70 -0.76 11.77
CA ALA A 274 2.99 -1.33 11.37
C ALA A 274 4.14 -0.39 11.73
N LYS A 275 5.28 -0.98 12.12
CA LYS A 275 6.56 -0.29 12.26
C LYS A 275 7.56 -0.81 11.25
N TYR A 276 8.25 0.11 10.60
CA TYR A 276 9.40 -0.13 9.75
C TYR A 276 10.64 0.54 10.33
N ASP A 277 11.79 -0.10 10.22
CA ASP A 277 13.05 0.54 10.57
C ASP A 277 13.47 1.58 9.52
N SER A 278 14.54 2.34 9.78
CA SER A 278 15.06 3.34 8.83
C SER A 278 15.57 2.80 7.49
N ARG A 279 15.61 1.47 7.33
CA ARG A 279 15.89 0.77 6.06
C ARG A 279 14.61 0.26 5.39
N GLY A 280 13.44 0.59 5.94
CA GLY A 280 12.12 0.16 5.47
C GLY A 280 11.80 -1.30 5.78
N GLN A 281 12.59 -1.97 6.62
CA GLN A 281 12.31 -3.37 6.99
C GLN A 281 11.23 -3.41 8.08
N GLN A 282 10.20 -4.23 7.87
CA GLN A 282 9.11 -4.37 8.84
C GLN A 282 9.65 -4.97 10.14
N VAL A 283 9.51 -4.23 11.24
CA VAL A 283 9.91 -4.67 12.59
C VAL A 283 8.76 -5.45 13.22
N TRP A 284 7.55 -4.87 13.19
CA TRP A 284 6.32 -5.50 13.66
C TRP A 284 5.12 -4.97 12.89
N LEU A 285 4.05 -5.74 12.88
CA LEU A 285 2.72 -5.33 12.45
C LEU A 285 1.73 -5.98 13.41
N THR A 286 0.86 -5.17 13.99
CA THR A 286 -0.19 -5.60 14.92
C THR A 286 -1.56 -5.19 14.39
N GLN A 287 -2.60 -5.84 14.89
CA GLN A 287 -3.98 -5.55 14.56
C GLN A 287 -4.78 -5.48 15.87
N LEU A 288 -5.63 -4.46 15.97
CA LEU A 288 -6.43 -4.09 17.13
C LEU A 288 -7.88 -3.98 16.66
N GLY A 289 -8.78 -4.75 17.27
CA GLY A 289 -10.19 -4.74 16.91
C GLY A 289 -11.03 -5.57 17.88
N THR A 290 -12.34 -5.48 17.70
CA THR A 290 -13.40 -6.15 18.45
C THR A 290 -14.22 -7.02 17.50
N THR A 291 -15.35 -7.58 17.93
CA THR A 291 -16.25 -8.29 17.00
C THR A 291 -17.09 -7.35 16.13
N HIS A 292 -16.87 -6.04 16.24
CA HIS A 292 -17.54 -4.97 15.49
C HIS A 292 -16.50 -4.23 14.64
N SER A 293 -16.88 -3.10 14.03
CA SER A 293 -15.96 -2.30 13.22
C SER A 293 -15.04 -1.46 14.10
N ASP A 294 -13.75 -1.47 13.81
CA ASP A 294 -12.70 -0.72 14.46
C ASP A 294 -11.78 -0.09 13.40
N ILE A 295 -11.90 1.21 13.21
CA ILE A 295 -11.18 1.99 12.19
C ILE A 295 -10.07 2.80 12.86
N GLY A 296 -8.87 2.79 12.27
CA GLY A 296 -7.76 3.67 12.66
C GLY A 296 -7.54 4.76 11.63
N TRP A 297 -7.42 6.01 12.07
CA TRP A 297 -7.32 7.18 11.20
C TRP A 297 -5.92 7.78 11.17
N ASP A 298 -5.31 7.99 12.33
CA ASP A 298 -4.05 8.72 12.40
C ASP A 298 -3.12 8.23 13.51
N ILE A 299 -1.83 8.47 13.34
CA ILE A 299 -0.74 8.00 14.20
C ILE A 299 0.33 9.06 14.37
N GLU A 300 0.71 9.36 15.61
CA GLU A 300 1.81 10.27 15.91
C GLU A 300 2.89 9.67 16.80
N ALA A 301 4.14 9.71 16.31
CA ALA A 301 5.30 9.20 17.01
C ALA A 301 6.06 10.32 17.72
N PHE A 302 6.22 10.20 19.04
CA PHE A 302 6.95 11.17 19.83
C PHE A 302 7.92 10.51 20.80
N VAL A 303 8.94 11.27 21.19
CA VAL A 303 9.96 10.81 22.14
C VAL A 303 9.80 11.58 23.44
N THR A 304 9.54 10.85 24.52
CA THR A 304 9.44 11.43 25.87
C THR A 304 10.81 11.77 26.43
N ALA A 305 10.86 12.58 27.50
CA ALA A 305 12.10 13.09 28.08
C ALA A 305 13.09 12.00 28.58
N ASP A 306 12.63 10.77 28.77
CA ASP A 306 13.45 9.60 29.11
C ASP A 306 13.92 8.78 27.89
N ASN A 307 13.78 9.35 26.68
CA ASN A 307 14.11 8.76 25.38
C ASN A 307 13.32 7.50 25.01
N GLN A 308 12.11 7.32 25.55
CA GLN A 308 11.21 6.27 25.06
C GLN A 308 10.40 6.79 23.86
N VAL A 309 10.37 6.00 22.79
CA VAL A 309 9.44 6.23 21.68
C VAL A 309 8.04 5.81 22.13
N ASN A 310 7.10 6.71 21.94
CA ASN A 310 5.69 6.51 22.22
C ASN A 310 4.91 6.83 20.95
N LEU A 311 3.78 6.16 20.78
CA LEU A 311 2.87 6.39 19.67
C LEU A 311 1.52 6.79 20.27
N TYR A 312 0.89 7.83 19.74
CA TYR A 312 -0.54 8.01 19.84
C TYR A 312 -1.20 7.53 18.56
N VAL A 313 -2.34 6.87 18.70
CA VAL A 313 -3.21 6.54 17.57
C VAL A 313 -4.65 6.87 17.90
N THR A 314 -5.41 7.25 16.88
CA THR A 314 -6.83 7.60 17.00
C THR A 314 -7.66 6.84 15.99
N GLY A 315 -8.95 6.69 16.27
CA GLY A 315 -9.87 5.96 15.43
C GLY A 315 -11.32 6.08 15.84
N ALA A 316 -12.17 5.32 15.17
CA ALA A 316 -13.58 5.13 15.50
C ALA A 316 -13.90 3.64 15.66
N THR A 317 -14.91 3.31 16.46
CA THR A 317 -15.31 1.92 16.72
C THR A 317 -16.81 1.83 16.99
N THR A 318 -17.46 0.76 16.52
CA THR A 318 -18.83 0.39 16.91
C THR A 318 -18.85 -0.67 18.03
N GLY A 319 -17.67 -1.02 18.56
CA GLY A 319 -17.48 -2.03 19.59
C GLY A 319 -16.95 -1.50 20.92
N ASP A 320 -16.48 -2.42 21.75
CA ASP A 320 -16.02 -2.21 23.14
C ASP A 320 -14.48 -2.25 23.23
N LEU A 321 -13.78 -1.43 22.44
CA LEU A 321 -12.32 -1.52 22.24
C LEU A 321 -11.49 -1.23 23.51
N ALA A 322 -11.98 -0.37 24.40
CA ALA A 322 -11.39 -0.04 25.71
C ALA A 322 -11.90 -0.93 26.86
N GLY A 323 -12.75 -1.91 26.56
CA GLY A 323 -13.29 -2.87 27.53
C GLY A 323 -14.82 -2.94 27.52
N PRO A 324 -15.41 -3.88 28.27
CA PRO A 324 -16.86 -4.09 28.26
C PRO A 324 -17.64 -2.85 28.70
N GLU A 325 -18.77 -2.59 28.04
CA GLU A 325 -19.67 -1.46 28.33
C GLU A 325 -19.02 -0.08 28.08
N ALA A 326 -17.96 -0.03 27.28
CA ALA A 326 -17.34 1.22 26.90
C ALA A 326 -18.03 1.86 25.70
N ASN A 327 -18.81 1.10 24.91
CA ASN A 327 -19.62 1.66 23.85
C ASN A 327 -20.83 2.43 24.40
N GLU A 328 -20.86 3.76 24.23
CA GLU A 328 -21.95 4.64 24.68
C GLU A 328 -22.75 5.30 23.53
N GLY A 329 -22.67 4.78 22.30
CA GLY A 329 -23.32 5.39 21.14
C GLY A 329 -23.56 4.46 19.96
N TYR A 330 -23.73 5.06 18.77
CA TYR A 330 -23.78 4.31 17.51
C TYR A 330 -22.36 3.99 17.01
N GLN A 331 -21.44 4.94 17.19
CA GLN A 331 -20.02 4.84 16.89
C GLN A 331 -19.27 5.76 17.85
N ASP A 332 -18.21 5.23 18.44
CA ASP A 332 -17.40 5.89 19.43
C ASP A 332 -16.01 6.18 18.87
N ILE A 333 -15.48 7.33 19.24
CA ILE A 333 -14.09 7.68 19.00
C ILE A 333 -13.20 7.05 20.06
N TRP A 334 -11.96 6.71 19.68
CA TRP A 334 -10.99 6.17 20.62
C TRP A 334 -9.60 6.74 20.40
N ILE A 335 -8.83 6.80 21.48
CA ILE A 335 -7.40 7.16 21.48
C ILE A 335 -6.63 6.08 22.24
N ALA A 336 -5.48 5.67 21.70
CA ALA A 336 -4.58 4.75 22.37
C ALA A 336 -3.15 5.27 22.36
N ARG A 337 -2.45 4.99 23.46
CA ARG A 337 -1.00 5.20 23.61
C ARG A 337 -0.31 3.86 23.55
N LEU A 338 0.71 3.75 22.69
CA LEU A 338 1.55 2.55 22.56
C LEU A 338 3.01 2.90 22.84
N ASP A 339 3.80 1.89 23.22
CA ASP A 339 5.25 2.00 23.21
C ASP A 339 5.83 1.77 21.81
N GLY A 340 7.13 2.06 21.63
CA GLY A 340 7.83 1.86 20.36
C GLY A 340 7.93 0.40 19.88
N ASP A 341 7.55 -0.58 20.71
CA ASP A 341 7.47 -2.01 20.38
C ASP A 341 6.05 -2.45 20.00
N GLY A 342 5.07 -1.53 20.01
CA GLY A 342 3.69 -1.77 19.61
C GLY A 342 2.80 -2.31 20.73
N ASN A 343 3.25 -2.28 21.99
CA ASN A 343 2.40 -2.66 23.11
C ASN A 343 1.49 -1.50 23.51
N VAL A 344 0.19 -1.78 23.66
CA VAL A 344 -0.78 -0.80 24.17
C VAL A 344 -0.50 -0.51 25.64
N ILE A 345 -0.20 0.76 25.94
CA ILE A 345 -0.01 1.29 27.29
C ILE A 345 -1.35 1.69 27.89
N ALA A 346 -2.15 2.43 27.12
CA ALA A 346 -3.46 2.92 27.53
C ALA A 346 -4.38 3.07 26.31
N ILE A 347 -5.67 2.87 26.53
CA ILE A 347 -6.73 3.15 25.54
C ILE A 347 -7.91 3.81 26.26
N ARG A 348 -8.59 4.71 25.56
CA ARG A 348 -9.83 5.38 25.98
C ARG A 348 -10.80 5.39 24.80
N GLN A 349 -12.06 5.08 25.08
CA GLN A 349 -13.20 5.31 24.19
C GLN A 349 -14.00 6.48 24.75
N ASN A 350 -14.55 7.31 23.85
CA ASN A 350 -15.23 8.57 24.16
C ASN A 350 -14.49 9.41 25.23
N PRO A 351 -13.22 9.77 24.99
CA PRO A 351 -12.43 10.55 25.94
C PRO A 351 -12.97 11.98 26.19
N GLN A 352 -13.89 12.47 25.35
CA GLN A 352 -14.56 13.76 25.43
C GLN A 352 -15.92 13.69 26.17
N PRO A 353 -16.40 14.80 26.78
CA PRO A 353 -17.62 14.81 27.59
C PRO A 353 -18.89 15.13 26.76
N LEU A 354 -19.32 14.23 25.88
CA LEU A 354 -20.48 14.44 25.01
C LEU A 354 -21.79 13.79 25.52
N PRO A 355 -22.99 14.36 25.24
CA PRO A 355 -24.26 13.92 25.83
C PRO A 355 -25.20 13.10 24.92
N GLY A 356 -25.03 11.78 24.80
CA GLY A 356 -26.10 10.89 24.30
C GLY A 356 -25.64 9.83 23.30
N PRO A 357 -26.58 9.13 22.64
CA PRO A 357 -26.24 8.17 21.59
C PRO A 357 -25.87 8.91 20.30
N GLU A 358 -24.57 9.13 20.11
CA GLU A 358 -23.99 9.94 19.04
C GLU A 358 -23.17 9.07 18.06
N ILE A 359 -22.74 9.68 16.95
CA ILE A 359 -21.68 9.17 16.08
C ILE A 359 -20.47 10.09 16.27
N ASP A 360 -19.44 9.59 16.92
CA ASP A 360 -18.19 10.31 17.15
C ASP A 360 -17.09 9.81 16.23
N ASN A 361 -16.36 10.75 15.61
CA ASN A 361 -15.25 10.43 14.75
C ASN A 361 -14.06 11.37 14.96
N SER A 362 -12.84 10.84 14.78
CA SER A 362 -11.58 11.58 14.78
C SER A 362 -10.92 11.45 13.43
N LEU A 363 -10.21 12.47 12.96
CA LEU A 363 -9.53 12.37 11.65
C LEU A 363 -8.04 12.70 11.71
N GLN A 364 -7.60 13.61 12.59
CA GLN A 364 -6.18 13.90 12.80
C GLN A 364 -5.85 14.09 14.28
N ILE A 365 -4.61 13.76 14.64
CA ILE A 365 -4.01 14.09 15.92
C ILE A 365 -2.66 14.77 15.73
N ASP A 366 -2.25 15.57 16.72
CA ASP A 366 -0.88 16.10 16.78
C ASP A 366 -0.37 16.09 18.24
N VAL A 367 0.94 16.14 18.43
CA VAL A 367 1.59 15.99 19.73
C VAL A 367 2.66 17.05 19.95
N ASP A 368 2.56 17.76 21.08
CA ASP A 368 3.58 18.74 21.42
C ASP A 368 4.86 18.10 21.98
N SER A 369 5.91 18.92 22.10
CA SER A 369 7.20 18.51 22.69
C SER A 369 7.14 17.98 24.13
N GLN A 370 6.01 18.18 24.84
CA GLN A 370 5.78 17.68 26.20
C GLN A 370 5.01 16.36 26.18
N GLY A 371 4.58 15.88 25.01
CA GLY A 371 3.79 14.68 24.84
C GLY A 371 2.30 14.88 25.15
N ASN A 372 1.79 16.11 25.13
CA ASN A 372 0.35 16.32 25.17
C ASN A 372 -0.23 16.11 23.76
N LEU A 373 -1.34 15.39 23.71
CA LEU A 373 -2.07 15.08 22.49
C LEU A 373 -3.10 16.18 22.21
N TYR A 374 -3.29 16.48 20.93
CA TYR A 374 -4.34 17.35 20.39
C TYR A 374 -5.08 16.56 19.32
N GLN A 375 -6.40 16.67 19.31
CA GLN A 375 -7.26 15.83 18.48
C GLN A 375 -8.37 16.68 17.86
N SER A 376 -8.58 16.52 16.56
CA SER A 376 -9.79 16.99 15.88
C SER A 376 -10.85 15.90 15.87
N GLY A 377 -12.11 16.33 15.86
CA GLY A 377 -13.20 15.41 15.61
C GLY A 377 -14.51 16.08 15.21
N ILE A 378 -15.44 15.19 14.89
CA ILE A 378 -16.81 15.49 14.46
C ILE A 378 -17.72 14.60 15.29
N THR A 379 -18.79 15.19 15.80
CA THR A 379 -19.85 14.49 16.49
C THR A 379 -21.14 14.71 15.74
N VAL A 380 -21.87 13.65 15.42
CA VAL A 380 -23.19 13.73 14.78
C VAL A 380 -24.25 13.24 15.76
N GLU A 381 -25.21 14.11 16.07
CA GLU A 381 -26.30 13.81 17.00
C GLU A 381 -27.69 13.97 16.37
N GLN A 382 -28.67 13.29 16.96
CA GLN A 382 -30.07 13.49 16.62
C GLN A 382 -30.64 14.71 17.35
N VAL A 383 -31.10 15.70 16.59
CA VAL A 383 -31.73 16.90 17.15
C VAL A 383 -33.26 16.88 17.02
N ASP A 384 -33.96 17.32 18.06
CA ASP A 384 -35.43 17.49 18.06
C ASP A 384 -35.80 18.83 17.40
N SER A 385 -35.57 18.94 16.09
CA SER A 385 -35.85 20.15 15.30
C SER A 385 -36.88 19.88 14.19
N PRO A 386 -37.82 20.81 13.94
CA PRO A 386 -38.76 20.71 12.82
C PRO A 386 -38.10 20.96 11.45
N LEU A 387 -36.84 21.42 11.43
CA LEU A 387 -36.08 21.77 10.23
C LEU A 387 -34.94 20.78 9.91
N ALA A 388 -34.45 20.04 10.90
CA ALA A 388 -33.41 19.03 10.75
C ALA A 388 -33.63 17.92 11.77
N SER A 389 -33.36 16.67 11.38
CA SER A 389 -33.41 15.52 12.31
C SER A 389 -32.03 15.13 12.86
N VAL A 390 -30.97 15.77 12.37
CA VAL A 390 -29.56 15.46 12.63
C VAL A 390 -28.75 16.76 12.53
N GLN A 391 -27.78 16.95 13.42
CA GLN A 391 -26.74 17.99 13.31
C GLN A 391 -25.38 17.38 13.62
N ASP A 392 -24.33 17.98 13.07
CA ASP A 392 -22.96 17.71 13.43
C ASP A 392 -22.34 18.87 14.21
N PHE A 393 -21.25 18.57 14.92
CA PHE A 393 -20.45 19.54 15.64
C PHE A 393 -18.98 19.25 15.43
N ALA A 394 -18.27 20.25 14.93
CA ALA A 394 -16.82 20.33 14.91
C ALA A 394 -16.28 20.54 16.34
N TRP A 395 -15.23 19.82 16.71
CA TRP A 395 -14.57 20.05 18.00
C TRP A 395 -13.06 19.78 17.97
N VAL A 396 -12.36 20.35 18.95
CA VAL A 396 -10.93 20.10 19.21
C VAL A 396 -10.74 19.79 20.69
N ALA A 397 -9.91 18.79 21.00
CA ALA A 397 -9.61 18.38 22.36
C ALA A 397 -8.10 18.25 22.61
N SER A 398 -7.68 18.38 23.86
CA SER A 398 -6.31 18.04 24.29
C SER A 398 -6.30 17.09 25.47
N TYR A 399 -5.35 16.16 25.45
CA TYR A 399 -5.14 15.15 26.48
C TYR A 399 -3.69 15.16 26.96
N ASP A 400 -3.47 14.75 28.20
CA ASP A 400 -2.14 14.53 28.72
C ASP A 400 -1.60 13.11 28.39
N GLN A 401 -0.43 12.79 28.93
CA GLN A 401 0.22 11.51 28.67
C GLN A 401 -0.51 10.27 29.22
N ASP A 402 -1.39 10.46 30.19
CA ASP A 402 -2.22 9.41 30.79
C ASP A 402 -3.57 9.28 30.06
N LEU A 403 -3.76 10.05 28.98
CA LEU A 403 -4.99 10.21 28.21
C LEU A 403 -6.11 10.87 29.02
N ASP A 404 -5.76 11.68 30.02
CA ASP A 404 -6.73 12.47 30.76
C ASP A 404 -6.98 13.80 30.03
N LEU A 405 -8.25 14.19 29.92
CA LEU A 405 -8.68 15.40 29.23
C LEU A 405 -8.12 16.66 29.92
N ARG A 406 -7.42 17.49 29.15
CA ARG A 406 -6.91 18.80 29.57
C ARG A 406 -7.93 19.90 29.29
N TRP A 407 -8.48 19.92 28.08
CA TRP A 407 -9.54 20.82 27.65
C TRP A 407 -10.25 20.25 26.42
N PHE A 408 -11.50 20.67 26.21
CA PHE A 408 -12.36 20.29 25.10
C PHE A 408 -13.05 21.55 24.59
N ASN A 409 -13.10 21.72 23.27
CA ASN A 409 -13.71 22.88 22.63
C ASN A 409 -14.66 22.44 21.50
N GLY A 410 -15.89 22.10 21.89
CA GLY A 410 -17.02 21.87 20.98
C GLY A 410 -17.90 23.12 20.88
N ASP A 411 -18.32 23.69 22.01
CA ASP A 411 -19.25 24.82 22.08
C ASP A 411 -18.81 26.09 21.30
N THR A 412 -17.51 26.36 21.11
CA THR A 412 -17.06 27.59 20.39
C THR A 412 -16.92 27.42 18.89
N LEU A 413 -16.90 26.18 18.40
CA LEU A 413 -16.96 25.86 16.98
C LEU A 413 -18.39 25.59 16.49
N GLU A 414 -19.39 25.79 17.36
CA GLU A 414 -20.80 25.68 17.00
C GLU A 414 -21.27 26.83 16.10
N SER A 415 -21.88 26.45 14.98
CA SER A 415 -22.77 27.34 14.21
C SER A 415 -23.97 27.79 15.05
N THR A 416 -24.38 29.05 14.91
CA THR A 416 -25.64 29.54 15.49
C THR A 416 -26.88 29.19 14.65
N ASP A 417 -26.68 28.66 13.44
CA ASP A 417 -27.74 28.23 12.54
C ASP A 417 -28.04 26.74 12.71
N ILE A 418 -29.32 26.41 12.87
CA ILE A 418 -29.86 25.06 13.18
C ILE A 418 -29.75 24.09 11.98
N VAL A 419 -29.24 24.55 10.83
CA VAL A 419 -29.34 23.83 9.55
C VAL A 419 -28.09 24.00 8.69
N GLY A 420 -27.21 23.00 8.71
CA GLY A 420 -26.01 22.87 7.87
C GLY A 420 -24.89 22.16 8.63
N PHE A 421 -23.88 21.69 7.90
CA PHE A 421 -22.79 20.86 8.44
C PHE A 421 -21.51 21.65 8.77
N ASP A 422 -20.88 21.37 9.91
CA ASP A 422 -19.59 21.90 10.37
C ASP A 422 -18.63 20.75 10.70
N GLU A 423 -17.60 20.58 9.89
CA GLU A 423 -16.69 19.44 10.01
C GLU A 423 -15.25 19.89 10.31
N THR A 424 -14.55 19.16 11.19
CA THR A 424 -13.12 19.34 11.48
C THR A 424 -12.33 18.15 10.96
N TYR A 425 -11.23 18.43 10.26
CA TYR A 425 -10.32 17.41 9.73
C TYR A 425 -8.95 17.58 10.35
N GLY A 426 -8.27 18.69 10.01
CA GLY A 426 -6.89 18.87 10.41
C GLY A 426 -6.71 19.51 11.78
N VAL A 427 -5.66 19.12 12.51
CA VAL A 427 -5.20 19.75 13.76
C VAL A 427 -3.68 19.79 13.82
N ALA A 428 -3.11 20.91 14.27
CA ALA A 428 -1.67 21.04 14.50
C ALA A 428 -1.36 21.90 15.73
N VAL A 429 -0.33 21.54 16.47
CA VAL A 429 0.20 22.30 17.61
C VAL A 429 1.54 22.94 17.26
N SER A 430 1.57 24.27 17.34
CA SER A 430 2.79 25.04 17.12
C SER A 430 3.76 24.97 18.29
N ALA A 431 5.00 25.42 18.08
CA ALA A 431 6.07 25.33 19.07
C ALA A 431 5.81 26.12 20.37
N ASP A 432 4.93 27.13 20.33
CA ASP A 432 4.51 27.88 21.53
C ASP A 432 3.32 27.27 22.27
N GLY A 433 2.76 26.18 21.74
CA GLY A 433 1.59 25.49 22.27
C GLY A 433 0.25 26.02 21.75
N SER A 434 0.23 26.98 20.83
CA SER A 434 -1.00 27.36 20.12
C SER A 434 -1.44 26.22 19.21
N VAL A 435 -2.74 25.98 19.15
CA VAL A 435 -3.35 24.90 18.37
C VAL A 435 -4.13 25.49 17.21
N TYR A 436 -3.94 24.94 16.02
CA TYR A 436 -4.69 25.29 14.83
C TYR A 436 -5.55 24.12 14.41
N ALA A 437 -6.77 24.40 13.95
CA ALA A 437 -7.67 23.39 13.42
C ALA A 437 -8.37 23.91 12.17
N THR A 438 -8.63 23.02 11.22
CA THR A 438 -9.28 23.38 9.96
C THR A 438 -10.30 22.33 9.52
N GLY A 439 -11.23 22.79 8.71
CA GLY A 439 -12.17 21.93 7.99
C GLY A 439 -13.06 22.79 7.10
N PHE A 440 -14.31 22.38 6.95
CA PHE A 440 -15.29 23.10 6.16
C PHE A 440 -16.63 23.26 6.88
N THR A 441 -17.40 24.24 6.43
CA THR A 441 -18.66 24.66 7.03
C THR A 441 -19.67 25.02 5.93
N GLN A 442 -20.92 24.59 6.09
CA GLN A 442 -22.06 25.11 5.32
C GLN A 442 -22.73 26.29 6.02
N ASN A 443 -22.29 26.58 7.24
CA ASN A 443 -22.88 27.52 8.16
C ASN A 443 -22.06 28.81 8.23
N ASN A 444 -22.24 29.54 9.32
CA ASN A 444 -21.65 30.83 9.63
C ASN A 444 -20.45 30.77 10.60
N LEU A 445 -19.84 29.58 10.75
CA LEU A 445 -18.57 29.41 11.49
C LEU A 445 -17.47 30.28 10.87
N GLY A 446 -16.86 31.17 11.66
CA GLY A 446 -15.87 32.14 11.15
C GLY A 446 -16.45 33.31 10.33
N GLY A 447 -17.78 33.50 10.31
CA GLY A 447 -18.46 34.62 9.64
C GLY A 447 -19.57 34.21 8.67
N PRO A 448 -20.29 35.16 8.03
CA PRO A 448 -21.39 34.85 7.11
C PRO A 448 -20.97 33.87 6.00
N ARG A 449 -21.88 32.96 5.62
CA ARG A 449 -21.72 32.02 4.50
C ARG A 449 -21.32 32.73 3.21
N ILE A 450 -20.29 32.21 2.52
CA ILE A 450 -19.82 32.73 1.23
C ILE A 450 -20.39 31.86 0.09
N GLY A 451 -20.19 30.55 0.16
CA GLY A 451 -20.54 29.54 -0.84
C GLY A 451 -21.37 28.39 -0.26
N VAL A 452 -21.31 27.21 -0.87
CA VAL A 452 -22.04 26.03 -0.38
C VAL A 452 -21.30 25.39 0.79
N TYR A 453 -20.00 25.19 0.60
CA TYR A 453 -19.06 24.75 1.63
C TYR A 453 -17.91 25.75 1.61
N ASP A 454 -17.66 26.36 2.76
CA ASP A 454 -16.56 27.29 2.99
C ASP A 454 -15.51 26.62 3.89
N VAL A 455 -14.24 26.90 3.66
CA VAL A 455 -13.17 26.51 4.58
C VAL A 455 -13.21 27.37 5.83
N TRP A 456 -12.97 26.77 6.99
CA TRP A 456 -12.68 27.49 8.22
C TRP A 456 -11.30 27.10 8.78
N LEU A 457 -10.65 28.04 9.46
CA LEU A 457 -9.41 27.86 10.19
C LEU A 457 -9.55 28.56 11.54
N ALA A 458 -9.32 27.82 12.63
CA ALA A 458 -9.35 28.35 13.98
C ALA A 458 -7.97 28.29 14.63
N LYS A 459 -7.73 29.19 15.58
CA LYS A 459 -6.59 29.16 16.49
C LYS A 459 -7.05 29.17 17.94
N PHE A 460 -6.47 28.29 18.75
CA PHE A 460 -6.61 28.22 20.19
C PHE A 460 -5.26 28.45 20.87
N ASP A 461 -5.28 28.93 22.11
CA ASP A 461 -4.09 28.93 22.94
C ASP A 461 -3.83 27.55 23.58
N ALA A 462 -2.70 27.42 24.30
CA ALA A 462 -2.32 26.19 24.97
C ALA A 462 -3.31 25.69 26.05
N ASN A 463 -4.27 26.51 26.47
CA ASN A 463 -5.32 26.16 27.41
C ASN A 463 -6.67 25.88 26.72
N GLY A 464 -6.71 25.91 25.38
CA GLY A 464 -7.93 25.69 24.60
C GLY A 464 -8.79 26.95 24.43
N GLU A 465 -8.34 28.14 24.84
CA GLU A 465 -9.09 29.37 24.61
C GLU A 465 -9.00 29.79 23.14
N GLU A 466 -10.15 29.92 22.47
CA GLU A 466 -10.23 30.45 21.11
C GLU A 466 -9.62 31.86 21.02
N ARG A 467 -8.77 32.06 20.02
CA ARG A 467 -8.17 33.36 19.69
C ARG A 467 -8.84 33.99 18.49
N TRP A 468 -9.09 33.20 17.45
CA TRP A 468 -9.80 33.63 16.26
C TRP A 468 -10.30 32.42 15.46
N VAL A 469 -11.34 32.65 14.65
CA VAL A 469 -11.80 31.75 13.60
C VAL A 469 -11.94 32.57 12.33
N ASN A 470 -11.29 32.11 11.27
CA ASN A 470 -11.32 32.71 9.95
C ASN A 470 -12.03 31.80 8.96
N LYS A 471 -12.62 32.43 7.95
CA LYS A 471 -13.30 31.76 6.84
C LYS A 471 -12.63 32.09 5.51
N LEU A 472 -12.56 31.09 4.63
CA LEU A 472 -12.03 31.17 3.28
C LEU A 472 -12.99 30.45 2.33
N GLY A 473 -13.41 31.09 1.25
CA GLY A 473 -14.35 30.47 0.31
C GLY A 473 -14.68 31.32 -0.91
N THR A 474 -15.37 30.71 -1.85
CA THR A 474 -15.96 31.32 -3.04
C THR A 474 -17.48 31.07 -3.04
N PHE A 475 -18.16 31.24 -4.17
CA PHE A 475 -19.57 30.83 -4.29
C PHE A 475 -19.73 29.32 -4.52
N ASN A 476 -18.62 28.60 -4.74
CA ASN A 476 -18.61 27.18 -5.07
C ASN A 476 -18.30 26.34 -3.80
N TYR A 477 -17.45 25.31 -3.96
CA TYR A 477 -17.12 24.31 -2.95
C TYR A 477 -15.65 24.48 -2.57
N GLU A 478 -15.38 24.65 -1.28
CA GLU A 478 -14.04 24.70 -0.73
C GLU A 478 -13.93 23.80 0.49
N PHE A 479 -12.92 22.92 0.47
CA PHE A 479 -12.67 21.93 1.51
C PHE A 479 -11.21 21.99 1.92
N ALA A 480 -10.93 22.00 3.23
CA ALA A 480 -9.58 21.91 3.79
C ALA A 480 -9.45 20.63 4.59
N TRP A 481 -8.33 19.94 4.41
CA TRP A 481 -8.11 18.59 4.95
C TRP A 481 -6.98 18.55 5.97
N GLY A 482 -5.90 19.30 5.73
CA GLY A 482 -4.73 19.32 6.60
C GLY A 482 -4.34 20.74 7.00
N VAL A 483 -3.75 20.84 8.19
CA VAL A 483 -3.09 22.06 8.70
C VAL A 483 -1.77 21.68 9.37
N ASP A 484 -0.73 22.48 9.19
CA ASP A 484 0.52 22.37 9.94
C ASP A 484 1.18 23.76 10.14
N THR A 485 2.22 23.85 10.96
CA THR A 485 2.81 25.12 11.40
C THR A 485 4.31 25.23 11.13
N ASP A 486 4.78 26.42 10.78
CA ASP A 486 6.21 26.70 10.66
C ASP A 486 6.88 27.05 12.00
N SER A 487 8.20 27.21 11.96
CA SER A 487 9.02 27.63 13.11
C SER A 487 8.69 29.03 13.68
N GLN A 488 7.80 29.79 13.02
CA GLN A 488 7.29 31.09 13.44
C GLN A 488 5.83 31.03 13.90
N ASN A 489 5.27 29.82 14.06
CA ASN A 489 3.89 29.56 14.44
C ASN A 489 2.84 30.07 13.43
N ASN A 490 3.24 30.27 12.15
CA ASN A 490 2.28 30.53 11.07
C ASN A 490 1.62 29.22 10.65
N ALA A 491 0.35 29.27 10.27
CA ALA A 491 -0.41 28.10 9.83
C ALA A 491 -0.41 27.95 8.32
N TYR A 492 -0.31 26.71 7.84
CA TYR A 492 -0.42 26.30 6.45
C TYR A 492 -1.60 25.37 6.31
N ILE A 493 -2.57 25.72 5.46
CA ILE A 493 -3.75 24.88 5.21
C ILE A 493 -3.75 24.40 3.76
N ALA A 494 -4.10 23.14 3.56
CA ALA A 494 -4.20 22.54 2.23
C ALA A 494 -5.58 21.92 2.01
N GLY A 495 -6.04 22.01 0.76
CA GLY A 495 -7.39 21.62 0.42
C GLY A 495 -7.67 21.70 -1.08
N TRP A 496 -8.94 21.63 -1.46
CA TRP A 496 -9.36 21.79 -2.85
C TRP A 496 -10.53 22.76 -3.00
N THR A 497 -10.68 23.31 -4.20
CA THR A 497 -11.73 24.26 -4.56
C THR A 497 -12.29 23.99 -5.97
N ARG A 498 -13.60 24.22 -6.14
CA ARG A 498 -14.25 24.32 -7.47
C ARG A 498 -14.39 25.78 -7.94
N GLY A 499 -13.82 26.73 -7.21
CA GLY A 499 -13.93 28.16 -7.44
C GLY A 499 -12.60 28.85 -7.71
N ASP A 500 -12.69 30.14 -8.02
CA ASP A 500 -11.54 31.02 -8.24
C ASP A 500 -10.99 31.53 -6.88
N LEU A 501 -10.47 30.62 -6.04
CA LEU A 501 -10.11 30.90 -4.65
C LEU A 501 -8.76 31.64 -4.51
N GLY A 502 -7.71 31.08 -5.11
CA GLY A 502 -6.35 31.64 -5.15
C GLY A 502 -5.83 31.86 -6.57
N GLY A 503 -6.64 31.53 -7.57
CA GLY A 503 -6.34 31.60 -9.00
C GLY A 503 -7.60 31.44 -9.83
N VAL A 504 -7.48 31.27 -11.14
CA VAL A 504 -8.61 30.88 -11.99
C VAL A 504 -8.72 29.37 -11.94
N ASN A 505 -9.90 28.85 -11.62
CA ASN A 505 -10.14 27.42 -11.63
C ASN A 505 -9.99 26.86 -13.05
N ALA A 506 -9.28 25.74 -13.19
CA ALA A 506 -8.90 25.22 -14.49
C ALA A 506 -10.09 24.60 -15.27
N SER A 507 -11.11 24.09 -14.60
CA SER A 507 -12.36 23.61 -15.21
C SER A 507 -13.54 23.63 -14.25
N PHE A 508 -14.65 24.21 -14.70
CA PHE A 508 -15.89 24.28 -13.90
C PHE A 508 -16.35 22.88 -13.44
N ASN A 509 -16.53 22.73 -12.12
CA ASN A 509 -16.89 21.50 -11.38
C ASN A 509 -15.76 20.48 -11.15
N GLU A 510 -14.53 20.74 -11.57
CA GLU A 510 -13.37 19.92 -11.23
C GLU A 510 -12.62 20.55 -10.04
N ASN A 511 -11.99 19.70 -9.24
CA ASN A 511 -11.34 20.10 -8.00
C ASN A 511 -9.90 20.57 -8.27
N ASP A 512 -9.59 21.84 -8.04
CA ASP A 512 -8.20 22.33 -8.02
C ASP A 512 -7.67 22.30 -6.58
N ALA A 513 -6.44 21.83 -6.37
CA ALA A 513 -5.76 21.96 -5.08
C ALA A 513 -5.44 23.42 -4.75
N PHE A 514 -5.45 23.74 -3.45
CA PHE A 514 -4.89 24.97 -2.92
C PHE A 514 -4.01 24.73 -1.69
N LEU A 515 -3.08 25.65 -1.47
CA LEU A 515 -2.27 25.81 -0.27
C LEU A 515 -2.32 27.28 0.14
N ALA A 516 -2.61 27.56 1.40
CA ALA A 516 -2.64 28.92 1.93
C ALA A 516 -1.80 29.03 3.21
N LYS A 517 -1.24 30.22 3.44
CA LYS A 517 -0.49 30.55 4.64
C LYS A 517 -1.18 31.69 5.41
N TYR A 518 -1.29 31.52 6.72
CA TYR A 518 -1.82 32.50 7.67
C TYR A 518 -0.78 32.83 8.72
N ASP A 519 -0.66 34.11 9.06
CA ASP A 519 0.20 34.53 10.17
C ASP A 519 -0.41 34.18 11.54
N GLU A 520 0.37 34.38 12.60
CA GLU A 520 -0.01 34.11 13.99
C GLU A 520 -1.31 34.85 14.42
N ASP A 521 -1.58 36.01 13.81
CA ASP A 521 -2.74 36.88 14.07
C ASP A 521 -3.96 36.49 13.21
N GLY A 522 -3.83 35.49 12.33
CA GLY A 522 -4.88 35.02 11.44
C GLY A 522 -5.02 35.81 10.14
N ASN A 523 -4.04 36.62 9.75
CA ASN A 523 -4.05 37.26 8.44
C ASN A 523 -3.51 36.30 7.37
N GLN A 524 -4.26 36.13 6.27
CA GLN A 524 -3.77 35.38 5.12
C GLN A 524 -2.59 36.11 4.46
N GLU A 525 -1.41 35.50 4.48
CA GLU A 525 -0.21 36.03 3.83
C GLU A 525 -0.23 35.76 2.33
N TRP A 526 -0.56 34.53 1.94
CA TRP A 526 -0.68 34.11 0.55
C TRP A 526 -1.59 32.90 0.39
N ILE A 527 -2.07 32.70 -0.84
CA ILE A 527 -2.75 31.49 -1.28
C ILE A 527 -2.25 31.13 -2.68
N THR A 528 -2.04 29.84 -2.92
CA THR A 528 -1.70 29.27 -4.21
C THR A 528 -2.74 28.23 -4.57
N GLN A 529 -3.37 28.38 -5.74
CA GLN A 529 -4.28 27.40 -6.33
C GLN A 529 -3.67 26.82 -7.60
N PHE A 530 -3.80 25.51 -7.81
CA PHE A 530 -3.28 24.82 -8.99
C PHE A 530 -4.08 23.55 -9.32
N GLY A 531 -4.17 23.25 -10.61
CA GLY A 531 -4.84 22.06 -11.13
C GLY A 531 -4.84 22.02 -12.66
N THR A 532 -5.59 21.08 -13.22
CA THR A 532 -5.75 20.76 -14.63
C THR A 532 -7.23 20.83 -15.02
N ALA A 533 -7.59 20.36 -16.22
CA ALA A 533 -8.99 20.30 -16.63
C ALA A 533 -9.77 19.12 -16.01
N GLY A 534 -9.13 18.33 -15.14
CA GLY A 534 -9.75 17.26 -14.36
C GLY A 534 -9.57 17.52 -12.86
N ASP A 535 -9.85 16.52 -12.03
CA ASP A 535 -9.70 16.63 -10.59
C ASP A 535 -8.23 16.53 -10.19
N ASP A 536 -7.80 17.41 -9.30
CA ASP A 536 -6.44 17.59 -8.79
C ASP A 536 -6.43 17.89 -7.28
N GLY A 537 -7.39 17.31 -6.55
CA GLY A 537 -7.69 17.65 -5.16
C GLY A 537 -6.91 16.84 -4.10
N LEU A 538 -7.35 17.02 -2.85
CA LEU A 538 -6.93 16.26 -1.68
C LEU A 538 -8.14 15.48 -1.15
N PHE A 539 -7.95 14.25 -0.69
CA PHE A 539 -8.98 13.47 0.01
C PHE A 539 -8.36 12.88 1.26
N LEU A 540 -8.77 13.34 2.43
CA LEU A 540 -8.05 13.10 3.69
C LEU A 540 -6.57 13.52 3.63
N GLY A 541 -6.15 14.22 2.57
CA GLY A 541 -4.76 14.50 2.27
C GLY A 541 -4.17 15.51 3.23
N ASP A 542 -2.88 15.39 3.46
CA ASP A 542 -2.19 16.09 4.54
C ASP A 542 -1.16 17.10 4.03
N VAL A 543 -0.80 18.05 4.90
CA VAL A 543 0.25 19.04 4.72
C VAL A 543 1.24 18.93 5.88
N VAL A 544 2.53 18.87 5.57
CA VAL A 544 3.59 18.84 6.58
C VAL A 544 4.65 19.89 6.29
N VAL A 545 5.12 20.56 7.34
CA VAL A 545 6.17 21.57 7.33
C VAL A 545 7.40 20.98 8.04
N ASP A 546 8.51 20.85 7.31
CA ASP A 546 9.73 20.33 7.91
C ASP A 546 10.43 21.38 8.80
N PHE A 547 11.46 20.92 9.52
CA PHE A 547 12.28 21.76 10.40
C PHE A 547 13.05 22.90 9.69
N ALA A 548 13.04 22.93 8.35
CA ALA A 548 13.62 23.97 7.53
C ALA A 548 12.55 24.89 6.89
N ASP A 549 11.30 24.79 7.36
CA ASP A 549 10.12 25.50 6.87
C ASP A 549 9.83 25.24 5.37
N ASN A 550 10.18 24.05 4.86
CA ASN A 550 9.68 23.58 3.57
C ASN A 550 8.33 22.89 3.78
N ILE A 551 7.41 23.13 2.87
CA ILE A 551 6.03 22.66 2.95
C ILE A 551 5.81 21.55 1.94
N TYR A 552 5.23 20.44 2.36
CA TYR A 552 4.92 19.30 1.52
C TYR A 552 3.43 19.01 1.57
N VAL A 553 2.84 18.75 0.42
CA VAL A 553 1.40 18.47 0.27
C VAL A 553 1.25 17.24 -0.62
N THR A 554 0.28 16.39 -0.30
CA THR A 554 -0.06 15.21 -1.10
C THR A 554 -1.52 15.23 -1.51
N GLY A 555 -1.84 14.73 -2.70
CA GLY A 555 -3.20 14.66 -3.22
C GLY A 555 -3.31 13.74 -4.43
N PHE A 556 -4.46 13.75 -5.10
CA PHE A 556 -4.75 12.86 -6.23
C PHE A 556 -5.04 13.65 -7.50
N THR A 557 -4.87 13.02 -8.66
CA THR A 557 -5.22 13.61 -9.97
C THR A 557 -5.71 12.56 -10.96
N ASN A 558 -6.75 12.87 -11.74
CA ASN A 558 -7.16 12.05 -12.90
C ASN A 558 -6.54 12.55 -14.22
N SER A 559 -5.48 13.35 -14.13
CA SER A 559 -4.89 14.07 -15.26
C SER A 559 -3.37 14.19 -15.17
N ASN A 560 -2.76 14.85 -16.16
CA ASN A 560 -1.31 15.03 -16.26
C ASN A 560 -0.84 16.27 -15.48
N LEU A 561 -0.87 16.22 -14.14
CA LEU A 561 -0.52 17.34 -13.27
C LEU A 561 0.99 17.45 -13.03
N GLY A 562 1.59 16.38 -12.54
CA GLY A 562 3.02 16.26 -12.23
C GLY A 562 3.75 15.19 -13.05
N GLY A 563 3.02 14.50 -13.92
CA GLY A 563 3.50 13.36 -14.70
C GLY A 563 2.46 12.93 -15.74
N VAL A 564 2.61 11.71 -16.27
CA VAL A 564 1.59 11.08 -17.12
C VAL A 564 0.69 10.25 -16.23
N ASN A 565 -0.62 10.56 -16.24
CA ASN A 565 -1.65 9.79 -15.55
C ASN A 565 -1.67 8.35 -16.06
N GLN A 566 -1.62 7.39 -15.13
CA GLN A 566 -1.56 5.95 -15.45
C GLN A 566 -2.92 5.25 -15.33
N GLY A 567 -3.82 5.77 -14.48
CA GLY A 567 -5.11 5.14 -14.18
C GLY A 567 -6.23 6.13 -13.88
N SER A 568 -7.27 5.70 -13.17
CA SER A 568 -8.42 6.58 -12.86
C SER A 568 -8.02 7.76 -11.96
N TYR A 569 -7.13 7.53 -11.00
CA TYR A 569 -6.54 8.57 -10.17
C TYR A 569 -5.11 8.17 -9.79
N ASP A 570 -4.17 9.08 -9.99
CA ASP A 570 -2.78 8.94 -9.57
C ASP A 570 -2.51 9.81 -8.34
N THR A 571 -1.57 9.37 -7.50
CA THR A 571 -1.02 10.17 -6.40
C THR A 571 -0.09 11.26 -6.94
N TRP A 572 -0.14 12.45 -6.35
CA TRP A 572 0.90 13.46 -6.49
C TRP A 572 1.39 13.98 -5.13
N VAL A 573 2.66 14.37 -5.10
CA VAL A 573 3.31 15.02 -3.94
C VAL A 573 4.00 16.28 -4.45
N ALA A 574 3.89 17.38 -3.73
CA ALA A 574 4.52 18.65 -4.10
C ALA A 574 5.26 19.29 -2.92
N GLN A 575 6.36 19.99 -3.21
CA GLN A 575 7.04 20.84 -2.25
C GLN A 575 6.85 22.32 -2.60
N TYR A 576 6.65 23.14 -1.59
CA TYR A 576 6.62 24.59 -1.63
C TYR A 576 7.63 25.16 -0.64
N ASN A 577 8.15 26.35 -0.94
CA ASN A 577 8.90 27.13 0.05
C ASN A 577 7.96 28.02 0.88
N SER A 578 8.48 28.66 1.92
CA SER A 578 7.70 29.55 2.81
C SER A 578 7.07 30.78 2.13
N LEU A 579 7.46 31.10 0.89
CA LEU A 579 6.88 32.15 0.06
C LEU A 579 5.73 31.66 -0.84
N GLY A 580 5.38 30.37 -0.78
CA GLY A 580 4.35 29.75 -1.62
C GLY A 580 4.83 29.39 -3.03
N GLU A 581 6.13 29.35 -3.28
CA GLU A 581 6.68 28.98 -4.60
C GLU A 581 6.91 27.46 -4.69
N ARG A 582 6.27 26.81 -5.66
CA ARG A 582 6.43 25.37 -5.91
C ARG A 582 7.86 25.04 -6.35
N GLN A 583 8.54 24.18 -5.60
CA GLN A 583 9.88 23.70 -5.90
C GLN A 583 9.84 22.51 -6.86
N TRP A 584 8.99 21.53 -6.57
CA TRP A 584 8.77 20.34 -7.41
C TRP A 584 7.36 19.77 -7.20
N ILE A 585 6.93 18.93 -8.14
CA ILE A 585 5.75 18.06 -8.03
C ILE A 585 6.08 16.73 -8.70
N THR A 586 5.73 15.64 -8.04
CA THR A 586 5.94 14.27 -8.53
C THR A 586 4.61 13.56 -8.53
N GLN A 587 4.21 13.01 -9.67
CA GLN A 587 3.01 12.19 -9.84
C GLN A 587 3.40 10.74 -10.13
N PHE A 588 2.69 9.79 -9.52
CA PHE A 588 2.88 8.37 -9.71
C PHE A 588 1.59 7.59 -9.43
N GLY A 589 1.41 6.47 -10.11
CA GLY A 589 0.23 5.62 -10.00
C GLY A 589 0.38 4.31 -10.76
N SER A 590 -0.70 3.57 -10.78
CA SER A 590 -0.93 2.29 -11.44
C SER A 590 -2.00 2.46 -12.53
N ALA A 591 -2.48 1.36 -13.12
CA ALA A 591 -3.57 1.44 -14.10
C ALA A 591 -4.95 1.73 -13.47
N ASN A 592 -5.06 1.67 -12.14
CA ASN A 592 -6.30 1.85 -11.40
C ASN A 592 -6.18 3.09 -10.47
N LEU A 593 -7.02 3.18 -9.44
CA LEU A 593 -6.98 4.28 -8.47
C LEU A 593 -5.84 4.10 -7.47
N ASP A 594 -5.13 5.20 -7.20
CA ASP A 594 -4.01 5.32 -6.26
C ASP A 594 -4.15 6.61 -5.43
N MET A 595 -4.68 6.48 -4.22
CA MET A 595 -5.04 7.61 -3.36
C MET A 595 -4.04 7.76 -2.21
N PRO A 596 -3.41 8.94 -2.04
CA PRO A 596 -2.68 9.23 -0.82
C PRO A 596 -3.63 9.72 0.27
N THR A 597 -3.28 9.45 1.53
CA THR A 597 -4.03 9.88 2.71
C THR A 597 -3.16 10.67 3.67
N ALA A 598 -1.91 10.30 3.90
CA ALA A 598 -1.03 11.05 4.81
C ALA A 598 0.40 11.18 4.29
N ILE A 599 1.10 12.21 4.77
CA ILE A 599 2.49 12.50 4.47
C ILE A 599 3.24 12.92 5.75
N THR A 600 4.48 12.45 5.91
CA THR A 600 5.37 12.91 6.99
C THR A 600 6.79 13.10 6.47
N ALA A 601 7.55 14.00 7.10
CA ALA A 601 8.94 14.27 6.79
C ALA A 601 9.86 13.80 7.93
N ASP A 602 10.88 13.01 7.59
CA ASP A 602 11.91 12.65 8.57
C ASP A 602 12.99 13.75 8.70
N ARG A 603 13.81 13.64 9.75
CA ARG A 603 14.97 14.54 9.94
C ARG A 603 16.17 14.22 9.04
N GLN A 604 16.09 13.18 8.23
CA GLN A 604 17.14 12.74 7.32
C GLN A 604 16.92 13.23 5.88
N GLY A 605 15.83 13.95 5.61
CA GLY A 605 15.50 14.49 4.28
C GLY A 605 14.71 13.53 3.40
N SER A 606 13.97 12.60 4.01
CA SER A 606 12.98 11.77 3.31
C SER A 606 11.56 12.21 3.63
N LEU A 607 10.67 12.02 2.67
CA LEU A 607 9.23 12.04 2.86
C LEU A 607 8.69 10.63 2.81
N PHE A 608 7.69 10.34 3.64
CA PHE A 608 6.93 9.10 3.59
C PHE A 608 5.48 9.45 3.31
N VAL A 609 4.91 8.80 2.31
CA VAL A 609 3.51 9.00 1.91
C VAL A 609 2.83 7.64 1.97
N THR A 610 1.62 7.61 2.48
CA THR A 610 0.82 6.40 2.59
C THR A 610 -0.55 6.58 1.97
N GLY A 611 -1.26 5.48 1.73
CA GLY A 611 -2.60 5.52 1.16
C GLY A 611 -3.14 4.13 0.82
N PHE A 612 -4.07 4.08 -0.12
CA PHE A 612 -4.64 2.84 -0.67
C PHE A 612 -4.66 2.84 -2.20
N THR A 613 -4.67 1.64 -2.79
CA THR A 613 -4.68 1.44 -4.25
C THR A 613 -5.59 0.28 -4.65
N GLU A 614 -6.29 0.41 -5.76
CA GLU A 614 -7.02 -0.67 -6.44
C GLU A 614 -6.11 -1.48 -7.39
N GLY A 615 -4.86 -1.05 -7.55
CA GLY A 615 -3.94 -1.54 -8.57
C GLY A 615 -2.69 -2.21 -8.02
N SER A 616 -1.91 -2.76 -8.94
CA SER A 616 -0.58 -3.29 -8.66
C SER A 616 0.46 -2.16 -8.62
N LEU A 617 0.35 -1.25 -7.64
CA LEU A 617 1.21 -0.06 -7.51
C LEU A 617 2.65 -0.44 -7.12
N GLY A 618 2.86 -0.83 -5.87
CA GLY A 618 4.16 -1.25 -5.33
C GLY A 618 4.34 -2.78 -5.27
N GLY A 619 3.24 -3.51 -5.31
CA GLY A 619 3.16 -4.97 -5.34
C GLY A 619 2.14 -5.44 -6.37
N LEU A 620 1.77 -6.73 -6.33
CA LEU A 620 0.59 -7.20 -7.05
C LEU A 620 -0.64 -6.93 -6.20
N ALA A 621 -1.71 -6.40 -6.81
CA ALA A 621 -3.00 -6.21 -6.14
C ALA A 621 -3.49 -7.52 -5.51
N ALA A 622 -3.66 -7.54 -4.20
CA ALA A 622 -4.02 -8.74 -3.45
C ALA A 622 -5.54 -8.95 -3.40
N GLY A 623 -6.31 -7.87 -3.26
CA GLY A 623 -7.77 -7.86 -3.18
C GLY A 623 -8.38 -6.56 -3.71
N ALA A 624 -9.42 -6.09 -3.02
CA ALA A 624 -10.23 -4.96 -3.46
C ALA A 624 -9.46 -3.65 -3.42
N THR A 625 -8.76 -3.39 -2.32
CA THR A 625 -7.74 -2.34 -2.23
C THR A 625 -6.61 -2.80 -1.33
N ASP A 626 -5.39 -2.34 -1.62
CA ASP A 626 -4.23 -2.58 -0.79
C ASP A 626 -3.69 -1.26 -0.24
N ALA A 627 -3.22 -1.26 1.00
CA ALA A 627 -2.48 -0.15 1.57
C ALA A 627 -1.09 -0.06 0.94
N TRP A 628 -0.50 1.14 0.88
CA TRP A 628 0.85 1.31 0.33
C TRP A 628 1.64 2.38 1.06
N ILE A 629 2.97 2.29 0.97
CA ILE A 629 3.93 3.25 1.54
C ILE A 629 4.99 3.58 0.50
N ALA A 630 5.16 4.87 0.20
CA ALA A 630 6.17 5.42 -0.68
C ALA A 630 7.22 6.20 0.12
N LYS A 631 8.47 6.16 -0.33
CA LYS A 631 9.55 7.03 0.16
C LYS A 631 9.99 7.98 -0.95
N LEU A 632 10.09 9.26 -0.66
CA LEU A 632 10.62 10.27 -1.59
C LEU A 632 11.79 11.00 -0.95
N ASP A 633 12.72 11.46 -1.79
CA ASP A 633 13.72 12.46 -1.39
C ASP A 633 13.04 13.83 -1.22
N ALA A 634 13.10 14.42 -0.03
CA ALA A 634 12.38 15.66 0.27
C ALA A 634 12.88 16.86 -0.56
N ALA A 635 14.16 16.88 -0.93
CA ALA A 635 14.73 17.99 -1.69
C ALA A 635 14.39 17.94 -3.19
N THR A 636 14.22 16.75 -3.75
CA THR A 636 14.07 16.56 -5.20
C THR A 636 12.73 15.98 -5.64
N GLY A 637 11.92 15.45 -4.71
CA GLY A 637 10.68 14.74 -5.00
C GLY A 637 10.89 13.39 -5.69
N SER A 638 12.13 12.89 -5.75
CA SER A 638 12.43 11.63 -6.44
C SER A 638 11.99 10.44 -5.58
N LEU A 639 11.20 9.53 -6.16
CA LEU A 639 10.86 8.25 -5.52
C LEU A 639 12.12 7.43 -5.23
N GLN A 640 12.20 6.92 -4.00
CA GLN A 640 13.25 6.04 -3.52
C GLN A 640 12.66 4.68 -3.13
N PRO A 641 13.43 3.58 -3.25
CA PRO A 641 12.99 2.29 -2.71
C PRO A 641 12.72 2.41 -1.21
N PHE A 642 11.48 2.16 -0.79
CA PHE A 642 11.12 2.17 0.62
C PHE A 642 11.90 1.08 1.38
N ARG A 643 11.85 -0.17 0.88
CA ARG A 643 12.63 -1.30 1.41
C ARG A 643 14.03 -1.32 0.80
N GLN A 644 15.05 -1.16 1.62
CA GLN A 644 16.44 -1.38 1.21
C GLN A 644 16.81 -2.87 1.31
N ASN A 645 17.02 -3.49 0.16
CA ASN A 645 17.43 -4.88 -0.03
C ASN A 645 18.80 -4.93 -0.75
N PRO A 646 19.91 -4.63 -0.05
CA PRO A 646 21.24 -4.74 -0.61
C PRO A 646 21.54 -6.21 -0.93
N SER A 647 21.99 -6.49 -2.15
CA SER A 647 22.36 -7.84 -2.58
C SER A 647 23.41 -7.80 -3.68
N ILE A 648 24.38 -8.71 -3.59
CA ILE A 648 25.46 -8.85 -4.56
C ILE A 648 25.58 -10.33 -4.91
N SER A 649 25.68 -10.63 -6.21
CA SER A 649 26.14 -11.92 -6.70
C SER A 649 27.56 -11.82 -7.22
N ILE A 650 28.32 -12.92 -7.13
CA ILE A 650 29.67 -13.00 -7.65
C ILE A 650 29.83 -14.27 -8.47
N GLU A 651 30.22 -14.13 -9.73
CA GLU A 651 30.51 -15.23 -10.65
C GLU A 651 32.01 -15.27 -10.96
N LYS A 652 32.64 -16.45 -10.89
CA LYS A 652 34.10 -16.60 -11.00
C LYS A 652 34.48 -17.40 -12.24
N LYS A 653 35.06 -16.71 -13.21
CA LYS A 653 35.50 -17.30 -14.49
C LYS A 653 37.00 -17.53 -14.54
N ILE A 654 37.40 -18.63 -15.19
CA ILE A 654 38.79 -19.00 -15.45
C ILE A 654 39.06 -18.81 -16.94
N ASN A 655 39.93 -17.87 -17.28
CA ASN A 655 40.24 -17.50 -18.68
C ASN A 655 39.01 -17.12 -19.52
N GLY A 656 37.94 -16.63 -18.87
CA GLY A 656 36.69 -16.23 -19.52
C GLY A 656 35.61 -17.32 -19.57
N GLU A 657 35.91 -18.53 -19.13
CA GLU A 657 34.97 -19.66 -19.11
C GLU A 657 34.53 -19.96 -17.67
N GLU A 658 33.28 -20.37 -17.49
CA GLU A 658 32.75 -20.88 -16.21
C GLU A 658 33.32 -22.25 -15.87
N ALA A 659 33.53 -22.51 -14.58
CA ALA A 659 34.22 -23.70 -14.10
C ALA A 659 33.61 -24.27 -12.81
N ASP A 660 32.29 -24.18 -12.68
CA ASP A 660 31.55 -24.45 -11.45
C ASP A 660 31.56 -25.93 -11.03
N THR A 661 31.78 -26.82 -11.99
CA THR A 661 31.78 -28.26 -11.79
C THR A 661 33.02 -28.90 -12.36
N PRO A 662 33.41 -30.10 -11.90
CA PRO A 662 34.48 -30.87 -12.52
C PRO A 662 34.26 -31.13 -14.01
N ALA A 663 33.01 -31.21 -14.47
CA ALA A 663 32.67 -31.43 -15.88
C ALA A 663 32.90 -30.18 -16.75
N THR A 664 32.80 -28.98 -16.17
CA THR A 664 33.05 -27.68 -16.81
C THR A 664 34.47 -27.15 -16.55
N ALA A 665 35.35 -27.97 -15.97
CA ALA A 665 36.70 -27.56 -15.62
C ALA A 665 37.51 -27.07 -16.85
N VAL A 666 38.10 -25.89 -16.72
CA VAL A 666 38.91 -25.28 -17.77
C VAL A 666 40.30 -25.90 -17.80
N SER A 667 40.64 -26.59 -18.89
CA SER A 667 41.99 -27.15 -19.08
C SER A 667 43.01 -26.07 -19.42
N VAL A 668 44.01 -25.89 -18.55
CA VAL A 668 45.09 -24.92 -18.76
C VAL A 668 46.43 -25.64 -18.82
N LYS A 669 47.23 -25.38 -19.86
CA LYS A 669 48.58 -25.96 -19.97
C LYS A 669 49.48 -25.44 -18.84
N PRO A 670 50.40 -26.28 -18.31
CA PRO A 670 51.39 -25.87 -17.32
C PRO A 670 52.12 -24.58 -17.70
N LYS A 671 52.40 -23.74 -16.69
CA LYS A 671 53.12 -22.45 -16.82
C LYS A 671 52.42 -21.39 -17.68
N LYS A 672 51.22 -21.65 -18.21
CA LYS A 672 50.43 -20.62 -18.89
C LYS A 672 49.77 -19.70 -17.87
N THR A 673 49.54 -18.46 -18.29
CA THR A 673 48.84 -17.48 -17.46
C THR A 673 47.39 -17.91 -17.30
N ILE A 674 46.91 -17.92 -16.06
CA ILE A 674 45.50 -18.02 -15.73
C ILE A 674 45.02 -16.62 -15.40
N THR A 675 43.93 -16.18 -16.03
CA THR A 675 43.21 -14.97 -15.64
C THR A 675 41.97 -15.38 -14.88
N TRP A 676 41.89 -14.95 -13.63
CA TRP A 676 40.71 -15.09 -12.79
C TRP A 676 39.89 -13.82 -12.98
N THR A 677 38.64 -13.96 -13.40
CA THR A 677 37.69 -12.85 -13.52
C THR A 677 36.57 -13.08 -12.54
N TYR A 678 36.24 -12.07 -11.76
CA TYR A 678 35.12 -12.08 -10.82
C TYR A 678 34.13 -11.04 -11.33
N GLU A 679 32.94 -11.49 -11.70
CA GLU A 679 31.82 -10.66 -12.14
C GLU A 679 30.95 -10.39 -10.92
N VAL A 680 31.11 -9.21 -10.34
CA VAL A 680 30.40 -8.77 -9.13
C VAL A 680 29.19 -7.97 -9.59
N SER A 681 28.00 -8.56 -9.47
CA SER A 681 26.75 -7.92 -9.91
C SER A 681 25.94 -7.47 -8.70
N ASN A 682 25.44 -6.24 -8.74
CA ASN A 682 24.45 -5.80 -7.76
C ASN A 682 23.09 -6.34 -8.16
N THR A 683 22.61 -7.32 -7.41
CA THR A 683 21.30 -7.97 -7.60
C THR A 683 20.23 -7.41 -6.66
N GLY A 684 20.61 -6.45 -5.80
CA GLY A 684 19.72 -5.75 -4.90
C GLY A 684 19.22 -4.43 -5.48
N ASN A 685 18.63 -3.60 -4.62
CA ASN A 685 18.13 -2.27 -4.97
C ASN A 685 18.88 -1.13 -4.27
N VAL A 686 20.01 -1.43 -3.61
CA VAL A 686 20.88 -0.46 -2.94
C VAL A 686 22.16 -0.34 -3.75
N ALA A 687 22.56 0.89 -4.09
CA ALA A 687 23.82 1.13 -4.78
C ALA A 687 25.01 1.05 -3.80
N PHE A 688 26.18 0.62 -4.28
CA PHE A 688 27.40 0.50 -3.46
C PHE A 688 28.51 1.38 -4.00
N ASP A 689 29.13 2.20 -3.16
CA ASP A 689 30.34 2.90 -3.55
C ASP A 689 31.50 1.91 -3.74
N LEU A 690 32.44 2.22 -4.66
CA LEU A 690 33.63 1.40 -4.87
C LEU A 690 34.45 1.18 -3.58
N ALA A 691 34.38 2.13 -2.65
CA ALA A 691 35.05 2.02 -1.35
C ALA A 691 34.45 0.91 -0.45
N ASP A 692 33.18 0.56 -0.67
CA ASP A 692 32.44 -0.42 0.14
C ASP A 692 32.56 -1.84 -0.41
N ILE A 693 33.14 -2.02 -1.60
CA ILE A 693 33.25 -3.32 -2.27
C ILE A 693 34.68 -3.87 -2.21
N SER A 694 34.85 -4.96 -1.46
CA SER A 694 36.08 -5.75 -1.42
C SER A 694 35.87 -7.15 -2.00
N VAL A 695 36.72 -7.55 -2.96
CA VAL A 695 36.72 -8.90 -3.53
C VAL A 695 37.99 -9.64 -3.12
N ILE A 696 37.82 -10.75 -2.40
CA ILE A 696 38.92 -11.53 -1.82
C ILE A 696 38.81 -12.98 -2.34
N ASP A 697 39.93 -13.56 -2.75
CA ASP A 697 40.03 -14.99 -3.07
C ASP A 697 40.58 -15.75 -1.87
N ASP A 698 40.07 -16.96 -1.63
CA ASP A 698 40.54 -17.84 -0.57
C ASP A 698 41.99 -18.31 -0.77
N ARG A 699 42.52 -18.19 -2.00
CA ARG A 699 43.94 -18.37 -2.27
C ARG A 699 44.65 -17.04 -2.07
N ALA A 700 45.43 -16.96 -1.00
CA ALA A 700 46.25 -15.80 -0.62
C ALA A 700 47.20 -15.25 -1.70
N GLN A 701 47.40 -15.97 -2.81
CA GLN A 701 48.25 -15.56 -3.93
C GLN A 701 47.50 -14.79 -5.02
N LEU A 702 46.17 -14.69 -4.91
CA LEU A 702 45.31 -13.98 -5.83
C LEU A 702 44.73 -12.76 -5.13
N GLU A 703 45.12 -11.59 -5.61
CA GLU A 703 44.56 -10.30 -5.21
C GLU A 703 43.71 -9.76 -6.36
N PRO A 704 42.37 -9.95 -6.32
CA PRO A 704 41.48 -9.40 -7.34
C PRO A 704 41.54 -7.87 -7.35
N THR A 705 41.77 -7.29 -8.53
CA THR A 705 41.84 -5.84 -8.72
C THR A 705 40.68 -5.34 -9.56
N PHE A 706 40.06 -4.24 -9.14
CA PHE A 706 38.93 -3.63 -9.84
C PHE A 706 39.31 -3.17 -11.24
N VAL A 707 38.49 -3.51 -12.24
CA VAL A 707 38.67 -3.14 -13.63
C VAL A 707 37.80 -1.93 -13.94
N ARG A 708 38.32 -0.71 -13.76
CA ARG A 708 37.60 0.57 -13.98
C ARG A 708 36.77 0.70 -15.27
N LYS A 709 37.04 -0.10 -16.31
CA LYS A 709 36.25 -0.08 -17.55
C LYS A 709 34.92 -0.82 -17.46
N SER A 710 34.69 -1.64 -16.44
CA SER A 710 33.41 -2.32 -16.21
C SER A 710 32.37 -1.44 -15.55
N ASP A 711 32.77 -0.33 -14.95
CA ASP A 711 31.90 0.69 -14.36
C ASP A 711 31.11 1.42 -15.45
N VAL A 712 29.80 1.15 -15.49
CA VAL A 712 28.84 1.69 -16.45
C VAL A 712 28.37 3.05 -15.95
N GLY A 713 29.06 4.10 -16.40
CA GLY A 713 28.79 5.47 -15.96
C GLY A 713 30.07 6.18 -15.51
N ARG A 714 31.05 5.41 -15.02
CA ARG A 714 32.34 5.90 -14.49
C ARG A 714 32.18 6.80 -13.27
N ASP A 715 31.11 6.60 -12.53
CA ASP A 715 30.77 7.31 -11.30
C ASP A 715 31.33 6.61 -10.05
N ARG A 716 31.84 5.37 -10.20
CA ARG A 716 32.39 4.51 -9.13
C ARG A 716 31.31 4.04 -8.16
N ILE A 717 30.07 3.95 -8.63
CA ILE A 717 28.92 3.43 -7.90
C ILE A 717 28.46 2.16 -8.61
N LEU A 718 28.40 1.04 -7.89
CA LEU A 718 27.82 -0.20 -8.42
C LEU A 718 26.30 -0.11 -8.26
N SER A 719 25.64 0.35 -9.32
CA SER A 719 24.19 0.57 -9.35
C SER A 719 23.41 -0.76 -9.40
N PRO A 720 22.14 -0.80 -8.94
CA PRO A 720 21.27 -1.96 -9.13
C PRO A 720 21.27 -2.48 -10.57
N GLY A 721 21.50 -3.78 -10.74
CA GLY A 721 21.60 -4.43 -12.06
C GLY A 721 22.95 -4.27 -12.77
N GLU A 722 23.89 -3.49 -12.23
CA GLU A 722 25.23 -3.33 -12.79
C GLU A 722 26.16 -4.48 -12.40
N THR A 723 27.13 -4.77 -13.26
CA THR A 723 28.19 -5.76 -13.02
C THR A 723 29.59 -5.14 -13.14
N TRP A 724 30.36 -5.22 -12.07
CA TRP A 724 31.79 -4.88 -12.06
C TRP A 724 32.68 -6.08 -12.24
N LEU A 725 33.82 -5.87 -12.91
CA LEU A 725 34.83 -6.90 -13.10
C LEU A 725 35.99 -6.66 -12.15
N TYR A 726 36.39 -7.71 -11.43
CA TYR A 726 37.67 -7.78 -10.75
C TYR A 726 38.55 -8.84 -11.42
N ARG A 727 39.85 -8.61 -11.46
CA ARG A 727 40.80 -9.54 -12.09
C ARG A 727 42.03 -9.80 -11.25
N ALA A 728 42.42 -11.07 -11.21
CA ALA A 728 43.71 -11.52 -10.72
C ALA A 728 44.39 -12.40 -11.79
N ARG A 729 45.72 -12.51 -11.71
CA ARG A 729 46.49 -13.37 -12.63
C ARG A 729 47.42 -14.27 -11.84
N SER A 730 47.51 -15.53 -12.26
CA SER A 730 48.51 -16.47 -11.77
C SER A 730 49.10 -17.28 -12.92
N LYS A 731 49.98 -18.23 -12.59
CA LYS A 731 50.50 -19.22 -13.54
C LYS A 731 49.92 -20.58 -13.16
N ALA A 732 49.49 -21.35 -14.17
CA ALA A 732 49.12 -22.75 -13.98
C ALA A 732 50.33 -23.51 -13.45
N GLU A 733 50.15 -24.18 -12.32
CA GLU A 733 51.19 -25.01 -11.73
C GLU A 733 51.58 -26.13 -12.70
N ASP A 734 52.86 -26.46 -12.69
CA ASP A 734 53.36 -27.60 -13.43
C ASP A 734 53.33 -28.80 -12.51
N LEU A 735 52.22 -29.55 -12.54
CA LEU A 735 52.06 -30.78 -11.78
C LEU A 735 52.73 -31.98 -12.46
N THR A 736 53.48 -31.76 -13.56
CA THR A 736 54.21 -32.85 -14.20
C THR A 736 55.32 -33.34 -13.27
N THR A 737 55.24 -34.61 -12.88
CA THR A 737 56.33 -35.28 -12.18
C THR A 737 57.21 -35.97 -13.22
N THR A 738 58.52 -35.76 -13.15
CA THR A 738 59.45 -36.54 -13.98
C THR A 738 59.82 -37.78 -13.21
N ILE A 739 59.45 -38.94 -13.74
CA ILE A 739 59.87 -40.23 -13.20
C ILE A 739 61.22 -40.57 -13.84
N ASP A 740 62.28 -40.52 -13.05
CA ASP A 740 63.62 -40.93 -13.47
C ASP A 740 63.80 -42.42 -13.20
N PHE A 741 63.85 -43.23 -14.26
CA PHE A 741 64.07 -44.68 -14.17
C PHE A 741 65.56 -45.06 -14.19
N GLU A 742 66.46 -44.08 -14.30
CA GLU A 742 67.90 -44.32 -14.48
C GLU A 742 68.68 -44.13 -13.17
N THR A 743 68.08 -43.49 -12.16
CA THR A 743 68.74 -43.21 -10.87
C THR A 743 67.86 -43.58 -9.68
N ASP A 744 68.48 -44.00 -8.57
CA ASP A 744 67.77 -44.09 -7.29
C ASP A 744 67.29 -42.70 -6.85
N GLY A 745 66.37 -42.61 -5.88
CA GLY A 745 65.89 -41.34 -5.33
C GLY A 745 66.96 -40.38 -4.77
N THR A 746 68.26 -40.72 -4.86
CA THR A 746 69.41 -39.87 -4.52
C THR A 746 70.22 -39.39 -5.73
N GLY A 747 69.83 -39.76 -6.96
CA GLY A 747 70.49 -39.37 -8.21
C GLY A 747 71.69 -40.23 -8.60
N GLN A 748 71.90 -41.39 -7.96
CA GLN A 748 72.92 -42.38 -8.35
C GLN A 748 72.33 -43.36 -9.37
N ALA A 749 73.10 -43.69 -10.42
CA ALA A 749 72.63 -44.61 -11.45
C ALA A 749 72.24 -45.98 -10.88
N LEU A 750 71.04 -46.46 -11.22
CA LEU A 750 70.56 -47.76 -10.77
C LEU A 750 71.41 -48.88 -11.37
N SER A 751 71.73 -49.88 -10.56
CA SER A 751 72.44 -51.06 -11.02
C SER A 751 71.50 -51.93 -11.87
N ALA A 752 72.02 -52.55 -12.94
CA ALA A 752 71.23 -53.44 -13.78
C ALA A 752 70.58 -54.57 -12.95
N GLY A 753 69.25 -54.73 -13.08
CA GLY A 753 68.46 -55.74 -12.36
C GLY A 753 67.85 -55.29 -11.03
N THR A 754 67.86 -53.99 -10.72
CA THR A 754 67.20 -53.46 -9.51
C THR A 754 65.67 -53.43 -9.70
N SER A 755 64.93 -54.07 -8.79
CA SER A 755 63.46 -53.99 -8.72
C SER A 755 63.05 -52.72 -7.97
N ILE A 756 62.10 -51.99 -8.55
CA ILE A 756 61.64 -50.64 -8.13
C ILE A 756 60.15 -50.64 -7.75
N ASP A 757 59.64 -51.81 -7.33
CA ASP A 757 58.22 -52.13 -7.21
C ASP A 757 57.43 -51.20 -6.26
N ASP A 758 58.07 -50.59 -5.25
CA ASP A 758 57.41 -49.75 -4.24
C ASP A 758 57.85 -48.27 -4.26
N GLU A 759 58.81 -47.89 -5.10
CA GLU A 759 59.48 -46.58 -5.01
C GLU A 759 58.56 -45.40 -5.41
N TYR A 760 57.47 -45.68 -6.15
CA TYR A 760 56.54 -44.67 -6.68
C TYR A 760 55.16 -44.66 -6.02
N ALA A 761 54.93 -45.50 -5.00
CA ALA A 761 53.64 -45.60 -4.31
C ALA A 761 53.19 -44.27 -3.67
N ALA A 762 54.15 -43.43 -3.24
CA ALA A 762 53.90 -42.10 -2.68
C ALA A 762 53.39 -41.08 -3.72
N LEU A 763 53.56 -41.33 -5.02
CA LEU A 763 53.03 -40.52 -6.13
C LEU A 763 51.62 -40.98 -6.57
N GLY A 764 51.00 -41.94 -5.87
CA GLY A 764 49.69 -42.48 -6.20
C GLY A 764 49.66 -43.38 -7.44
N LEU A 765 50.83 -43.79 -7.95
CA LEU A 765 50.97 -44.72 -9.07
C LEU A 765 51.05 -46.15 -8.57
N THR A 766 50.09 -46.99 -8.96
CA THR A 766 50.11 -48.43 -8.70
C THR A 766 50.37 -49.17 -10.01
N ILE A 767 51.52 -49.84 -10.12
CA ILE A 767 51.85 -50.68 -11.28
C ILE A 767 51.54 -52.13 -10.89
N SER A 768 50.39 -52.64 -11.34
CA SER A 768 49.93 -53.99 -11.01
C SER A 768 49.53 -54.77 -12.26
N THR A 769 49.86 -56.07 -12.32
CA THR A 769 49.34 -56.96 -13.36
C THR A 769 48.05 -57.66 -12.89
N PRO A 770 47.06 -57.92 -13.76
CA PRO A 770 45.81 -58.56 -13.34
C PRO A 770 45.93 -60.05 -13.00
N ARG A 771 47.08 -60.69 -13.24
CA ARG A 771 47.28 -62.14 -13.03
C ARG A 771 48.70 -62.45 -12.56
N ASN A 772 48.77 -62.99 -11.36
CA ASN A 772 49.88 -63.72 -10.71
C ASN A 772 50.93 -62.89 -9.94
N ALA A 773 51.46 -63.55 -8.90
CA ALA A 773 52.26 -63.04 -7.79
C ALA A 773 53.71 -62.62 -8.14
N PHE A 774 53.95 -62.13 -9.36
CA PHE A 774 55.24 -61.62 -9.79
C PHE A 774 55.09 -60.13 -10.14
N GLY A 775 55.93 -59.29 -9.54
CA GLY A 775 55.90 -57.83 -9.66
C GLY A 775 56.02 -57.35 -11.11
N ALA A 776 55.50 -56.15 -11.38
CA ALA A 776 55.62 -55.53 -12.70
C ALA A 776 57.01 -54.90 -12.85
N MET A 777 57.77 -55.29 -13.88
CA MET A 777 59.11 -54.74 -14.15
C MET A 777 59.12 -53.83 -15.38
N ILE A 778 59.83 -52.70 -15.29
CA ILE A 778 60.07 -51.73 -16.38
C ILE A 778 61.55 -51.86 -16.78
N PHE A 779 61.85 -51.97 -18.09
CA PHE A 779 63.23 -52.08 -18.60
C PHE A 779 63.50 -51.07 -19.73
N ASP A 780 64.74 -50.63 -19.89
CA ASP A 780 65.16 -49.85 -21.05
C ASP A 780 65.16 -50.71 -22.33
N SER A 781 64.25 -50.39 -23.25
CA SER A 781 64.16 -51.06 -24.55
C SER A 781 65.39 -50.89 -25.44
N SER A 782 66.24 -49.88 -25.20
CA SER A 782 67.48 -49.69 -25.97
C SER A 782 68.62 -50.62 -25.54
N ASN A 783 68.54 -51.25 -24.36
CA ASN A 783 69.61 -52.13 -23.89
C ASN A 783 69.07 -53.26 -22.96
N PRO A 784 68.33 -54.26 -23.50
CA PRO A 784 67.77 -55.35 -22.71
C PRO A 784 68.87 -56.36 -22.39
N THR A 785 69.70 -56.09 -21.39
CA THR A 785 70.72 -57.03 -20.92
C THR A 785 70.57 -57.29 -19.44
N GLY A 786 69.68 -58.21 -19.09
CA GLY A 786 69.65 -58.89 -17.80
C GLY A 786 69.77 -60.39 -18.07
N GLY A 787 70.81 -61.03 -17.55
CA GLY A 787 70.97 -62.49 -17.58
C GLY A 787 70.04 -63.20 -16.60
N ASP A 788 68.79 -62.76 -16.47
CA ASP A 788 67.76 -63.54 -15.78
C ASP A 788 67.21 -64.62 -16.74
N PHE A 789 66.66 -65.67 -16.15
CA PHE A 789 66.10 -66.81 -16.86
C PHE A 789 64.60 -66.67 -17.17
N ASP A 790 64.00 -65.51 -16.92
CA ASP A 790 62.56 -65.26 -17.10
C ASP A 790 62.22 -64.25 -18.21
N LEU A 791 63.20 -63.57 -18.82
CA LEU A 791 63.00 -62.71 -19.98
C LEU A 791 63.13 -63.45 -21.32
N GLY A 792 61.98 -63.81 -21.91
CA GLY A 792 61.91 -64.28 -23.29
C GLY A 792 62.14 -63.16 -24.31
N THR A 793 63.35 -63.04 -24.87
CA THR A 793 63.58 -62.14 -26.03
C THR A 793 62.92 -62.71 -27.29
N PRO A 794 62.10 -61.96 -28.04
CA PRO A 794 61.51 -62.42 -29.28
C PRO A 794 62.54 -62.31 -30.42
N ASN A 795 63.43 -63.31 -30.55
CA ASN A 795 63.97 -63.86 -31.81
C ASN A 795 65.28 -64.64 -31.58
N GLN A 796 65.20 -65.98 -31.47
CA GLN A 796 65.90 -66.97 -32.31
C GLN A 796 65.94 -68.38 -31.67
N LYS A 797 65.62 -69.37 -32.51
CA LYS A 797 65.83 -70.84 -32.40
C LYS A 797 66.68 -71.31 -31.21
N PHE A 798 66.10 -72.03 -30.25
CA PHE A 798 66.54 -73.35 -29.74
C PHE A 798 65.47 -73.88 -28.77
N GLY A 799 65.01 -75.12 -28.98
CA GLY A 799 63.81 -75.67 -28.35
C GLY A 799 63.98 -76.14 -26.90
N GLY A 800 63.00 -75.77 -26.07
CA GLY A 800 62.68 -76.26 -24.72
C GLY A 800 61.48 -75.47 -24.16
N PRO A 801 60.61 -76.03 -23.28
CA PRO A 801 59.39 -75.34 -22.85
C PRO A 801 59.72 -74.31 -21.76
N GLY A 802 60.04 -73.09 -22.18
CA GLY A 802 59.97 -71.93 -21.31
C GLY A 802 58.51 -71.51 -21.16
N VAL A 803 57.94 -71.70 -19.97
CA VAL A 803 56.68 -71.09 -19.56
C VAL A 803 57.06 -69.87 -18.72
N GLY A 804 57.22 -68.73 -19.40
CA GLY A 804 57.42 -67.42 -18.79
C GLY A 804 56.49 -66.43 -19.45
N ASP A 805 55.36 -66.15 -18.81
CA ASP A 805 54.38 -65.14 -19.22
C ASP A 805 54.83 -63.74 -18.76
N GLY A 806 56.02 -63.30 -19.20
CA GLY A 806 56.50 -61.94 -18.96
C GLY A 806 55.75 -60.94 -19.85
N VAL A 807 54.92 -60.08 -19.24
CA VAL A 807 54.24 -58.99 -19.96
C VAL A 807 55.09 -57.73 -19.90
N VAL A 808 55.44 -57.19 -21.07
CA VAL A 808 56.11 -55.90 -21.25
C VAL A 808 55.10 -54.77 -20.99
N ILE A 809 55.36 -53.90 -20.02
CA ILE A 809 54.55 -52.70 -19.78
C ILE A 809 55.39 -51.46 -20.16
N ALA A 810 55.21 -51.04 -21.42
CA ALA A 810 55.61 -49.78 -22.04
C ALA A 810 57.05 -49.61 -22.57
N SER A 811 57.13 -49.20 -23.84
CA SER A 811 58.29 -48.51 -24.42
C SER A 811 58.18 -47.00 -24.16
N LYS A 812 59.33 -46.32 -24.22
CA LYS A 812 59.63 -44.88 -23.97
C LYS A 812 58.65 -43.83 -24.56
N GLU A 813 57.68 -44.23 -25.36
CA GLU A 813 56.76 -43.33 -26.09
C GLU A 813 55.35 -43.20 -25.46
N LYS A 814 55.01 -43.91 -24.38
CA LYS A 814 53.60 -44.00 -23.90
C LYS A 814 53.34 -43.78 -22.41
N VAL A 815 54.06 -42.89 -21.74
CA VAL A 815 53.59 -42.33 -20.45
C VAL A 815 53.72 -40.81 -20.51
N ARG A 816 52.57 -40.14 -20.55
CA ARG A 816 52.42 -38.68 -20.52
C ARG A 816 51.28 -38.32 -19.58
#